data_AF-A0A6J2T8R3-F1
#
_entry.id   AF-A0A6J2T8R3-F1
#
_cell.length_a   1.000
_cell.length_b   1.000
_cell.length_c   1.000
_cell.angle_alpha   90.00
_cell.angle_beta   90.00
_cell.angle_gamma   90.00
#
_symmetry.space_group_name_H-M   'P 1'
#
loop_
_entity.id
_entity.type
_entity.pdbx_description
1 polymer ?
#
loop_
_entity_poly.entity_id
_entity_poly.type
_entity_poly.pdbx_seq_one_letter_code
_entity_poly.pdbx_strand_id
1 'polypeptide(L)'
;MDNLDINKICEDLQASDRRVKTTALQKLREECVNSGAALSADALAAHFDGLYLHLLKCYADRFESVRDEAVRVVSAFLDRLPPTDFHLLNVVATLNDRMGQTETVEGSEEIRLLYIEQLHVLVRQYALMGNVHAFRECYVQVVGVLVKSIRDSYPAVQREACGTLVDLARVADAFELQEFTEPLALALYGMLNHKHAKARISAVEALGRVALHMNASGDGLRRLIMEVSPLLMDSMPLVRRECGQMGVLMLLELMDRYSYFERILPLVLCCLKDDSPDVVAYIRPLWEKCGKLYYDENEAELSQVAAADLPVDNYPAGVQRPTLGCRGLVQRSIRLLKLITRESGDWKDNVRIHSLKLFYQFVLHAEAAMTAKFFEVYPDVAHACVDAEALVRAEAKKVADLMGRLLFYDDWIENGLDGLVRNARESYLTCFFYMFSASLGGNFEQLLRLSKLLRSSDYSHTLKPRFQLYIIKMLETLLDKSAQVTATLEQLLELYEYIYVAGMKVMALSYSLTGSHNEDVNRGQLLIERVVKLENSTVALLHERLFALVLDDIENLDAALEDNAEPVLLLDGLINLCHIRAAYLPALIAKVQIVFANCCDSAQVRIFSSLSIAALLWSDTVSCEREQSTQLLSNFVNEIIEPYLSWQAGASAEAMRSLAMATLCALSQGAGEEMREVLPSLAKLMPSLLEDRNVTTRHYAVKTMCYFQNMGVEDLKPLAYATLQRLDDPSSGIRLMAATAVGKLKPVFKADTNAEKEVKFELEVWEAFIKRAMDLLLLHYESPEKEVRAVAERTLKQLAKAHPDCWEERYQRALAMVQQKDQLGDLYAKLSIQTCEKED
;
A
#
# COMPACT_ATOMS: atom_id res chain seq x y z
N MET A 1 -49.76 -56.74 21.82
CA MET A 1 -50.51 -56.31 20.63
C MET A 1 -51.42 -57.37 20.02
N ASP A 2 -51.18 -58.69 20.10
CA ASP A 2 -52.07 -59.71 19.47
C ASP A 2 -53.54 -59.74 19.97
N ASN A 3 -53.93 -58.83 20.89
CA ASN A 3 -55.26 -58.76 21.49
C ASN A 3 -55.63 -57.32 21.91
N LEU A 4 -55.28 -56.32 21.09
CA LEU A 4 -55.72 -54.94 21.30
C LEU A 4 -57.23 -54.84 21.04
N ASP A 5 -58.00 -54.42 22.05
CA ASP A 5 -59.42 -54.13 21.90
C ASP A 5 -59.60 -52.75 21.23
N ILE A 6 -59.61 -52.76 19.89
CA ILE A 6 -59.72 -51.55 19.06
C ILE A 6 -60.97 -50.73 19.44
N ASN A 7 -62.09 -51.38 19.74
CA ASN A 7 -63.33 -50.69 20.09
C ASN A 7 -63.19 -49.94 21.41
N LYS A 8 -62.64 -50.60 22.43
CA LYS A 8 -62.39 -49.96 23.72
C LYS A 8 -61.39 -48.80 23.61
N ILE A 9 -60.35 -48.94 22.80
CA ILE A 9 -59.38 -47.86 22.58
C ILE A 9 -60.05 -46.68 21.88
N CYS A 10 -60.88 -46.92 20.86
CA CYS A 10 -61.66 -45.87 20.22
C CYS A 10 -62.59 -45.14 21.21
N GLU A 11 -63.26 -45.86 22.10
CA GLU A 11 -64.08 -45.28 23.18
C GLU A 11 -63.24 -44.41 24.13
N ASP A 12 -62.08 -44.93 24.57
CA ASP A 12 -61.15 -44.21 25.45
C ASP A 12 -60.60 -42.93 24.81
N LEU A 13 -60.31 -42.94 23.50
CA LEU A 13 -59.85 -41.76 22.74
C LEU A 13 -60.95 -40.71 22.57
N GLN A 14 -62.22 -41.11 22.54
CA GLN A 14 -63.38 -40.22 22.44
C GLN A 14 -63.89 -39.71 23.81
N ALA A 15 -63.38 -40.25 24.93
CA ALA A 15 -63.80 -39.86 26.27
C ALA A 15 -63.67 -38.35 26.53
N SER A 16 -64.36 -37.78 27.51
CA SER A 16 -64.20 -36.35 27.84
C SER A 16 -62.99 -36.08 28.76
N ASP A 17 -62.53 -37.11 29.47
CA ASP A 17 -61.43 -37.05 30.45
C ASP A 17 -60.05 -37.14 29.78
N ARG A 18 -59.22 -36.12 30.04
CA ARG A 18 -57.82 -36.05 29.61
C ARG A 18 -57.02 -37.28 30.03
N ARG A 19 -57.18 -37.78 31.25
CA ARG A 19 -56.36 -38.88 31.80
C ARG A 19 -56.63 -40.19 31.07
N VAL A 20 -57.90 -40.46 30.75
CA VAL A 20 -58.30 -41.66 30.00
C VAL A 20 -57.63 -41.66 28.63
N LYS A 21 -57.78 -40.57 27.87
CA LYS A 21 -57.13 -40.41 26.55
C LYS A 21 -55.62 -40.57 26.61
N THR A 22 -54.96 -39.83 27.50
CA THR A 22 -53.48 -39.81 27.56
C THR A 22 -52.94 -41.18 27.97
N THR A 23 -53.62 -41.89 28.89
CA THR A 23 -53.23 -43.25 29.30
C THR A 23 -53.42 -44.25 28.17
N ALA A 24 -54.51 -44.15 27.41
CA ALA A 24 -54.76 -45.01 26.26
C ALA A 24 -53.70 -44.80 25.16
N LEU A 25 -53.37 -43.54 24.86
CA LEU A 25 -52.33 -43.19 23.88
C LEU A 25 -50.94 -43.66 24.33
N GLN A 26 -50.56 -43.44 25.60
CA GLN A 26 -49.27 -43.90 26.14
C GLN A 26 -49.12 -45.42 26.07
N LYS A 27 -50.16 -46.16 26.48
CA LYS A 27 -50.17 -47.62 26.37
C LYS A 27 -50.03 -48.05 24.92
N LEU A 28 -50.77 -47.43 24.01
CA LEU A 28 -50.71 -47.75 22.59
C LEU A 28 -49.31 -47.45 22.00
N ARG A 29 -48.66 -46.35 22.40
CA ARG A 29 -47.29 -46.03 22.01
C ARG A 29 -46.29 -47.05 22.56
N GLU A 30 -46.37 -47.34 23.85
CA GLU A 30 -45.48 -48.31 24.50
C GLU A 30 -45.63 -49.70 23.88
N GLU A 31 -46.85 -50.13 23.58
CA GLU A 31 -47.09 -51.36 22.84
C GLU A 31 -46.49 -51.28 21.43
N CYS A 32 -46.66 -50.17 20.71
CA CYS A 32 -46.05 -49.96 19.40
C CYS A 32 -44.52 -50.04 19.40
N VAL A 33 -43.86 -49.45 20.38
CA VAL A 33 -42.40 -49.48 20.51
C VAL A 33 -41.91 -50.85 21.01
N ASN A 34 -42.56 -51.43 22.02
CA ASN A 34 -42.09 -52.64 22.71
C ASN A 34 -42.44 -53.95 21.99
N SER A 35 -43.30 -53.93 20.97
CA SER A 35 -43.80 -55.15 20.31
C SER A 35 -42.74 -56.00 19.57
N GLY A 36 -41.48 -55.57 19.48
CA GLY A 36 -40.40 -56.32 18.83
C GLY A 36 -40.71 -56.80 17.41
N ALA A 37 -39.90 -57.71 16.86
CA ALA A 37 -40.14 -58.37 15.56
C ALA A 37 -41.23 -59.47 15.61
N ALA A 38 -41.98 -59.57 16.72
CA ALA A 38 -42.89 -60.69 16.99
C ALA A 38 -44.28 -60.53 16.34
N LEU A 39 -44.71 -59.30 16.02
CA LEU A 39 -45.94 -59.07 15.25
C LEU A 39 -45.66 -58.95 13.76
N SER A 40 -46.50 -59.61 12.95
CA SER A 40 -46.49 -59.41 11.50
C SER A 40 -46.87 -57.97 11.15
N ALA A 41 -46.25 -57.44 10.10
CA ALA A 41 -46.57 -56.10 9.59
C ALA A 41 -48.07 -55.96 9.26
N ASP A 42 -48.70 -57.04 8.77
CA ASP A 42 -50.13 -57.09 8.45
C ASP A 42 -51.02 -56.92 9.68
N ALA A 43 -50.64 -57.52 10.82
CA ALA A 43 -51.39 -57.35 12.06
C ALA A 43 -51.26 -55.89 12.55
N LEU A 44 -50.07 -55.31 12.52
CA LEU A 44 -49.84 -53.92 12.93
C LEU A 44 -50.61 -52.93 12.04
N ALA A 45 -50.66 -53.21 10.72
CA ALA A 45 -51.42 -52.42 9.75
C ALA A 45 -52.92 -52.46 10.05
N ALA A 46 -53.50 -53.64 10.32
CA ALA A 46 -54.92 -53.78 10.66
C ALA A 46 -55.30 -53.03 11.94
N HIS A 47 -54.43 -53.02 12.95
CA HIS A 47 -54.64 -52.22 14.16
C HIS A 47 -54.60 -50.71 13.86
N PHE A 48 -53.63 -50.27 13.06
CA PHE A 48 -53.54 -48.86 12.68
C PHE A 48 -54.76 -48.43 11.85
N ASP A 49 -55.20 -49.22 10.88
CA ASP A 49 -56.39 -48.95 10.06
C ASP A 49 -57.68 -48.84 10.90
N GLY A 50 -57.82 -49.63 11.97
CA GLY A 50 -58.96 -49.52 12.89
C GLY A 50 -58.92 -48.26 13.76
N LEU A 51 -57.73 -47.72 14.02
CA LEU A 51 -57.51 -46.63 14.98
C LEU A 51 -57.22 -45.27 14.33
N TYR A 52 -56.72 -45.23 13.09
CA TYR A 52 -56.08 -44.04 12.51
C TYR A 52 -57.01 -42.81 12.54
N LEU A 53 -58.28 -42.96 12.19
CA LEU A 53 -59.24 -41.86 12.17
C LEU A 53 -59.44 -41.25 13.58
N HIS A 54 -59.44 -42.08 14.62
CA HIS A 54 -59.59 -41.64 16.00
C HIS A 54 -58.31 -40.96 16.49
N LEU A 55 -57.14 -41.50 16.12
CA LEU A 55 -55.84 -40.91 16.42
C LEU A 55 -55.66 -39.54 15.76
N LEU A 56 -56.01 -39.40 14.48
CA LEU A 56 -55.91 -38.12 13.77
C LEU A 56 -56.88 -37.08 14.34
N LYS A 57 -58.10 -37.46 14.75
CA LYS A 57 -59.02 -36.56 15.45
C LYS A 57 -58.44 -36.01 16.76
N CYS A 58 -57.60 -36.78 17.45
CA CYS A 58 -56.93 -36.31 18.67
C CYS A 58 -55.94 -35.16 18.41
N TYR A 59 -55.53 -34.89 17.17
CA TYR A 59 -54.66 -33.75 16.84
C TYR A 59 -55.37 -32.41 17.01
N ALA A 60 -56.72 -32.41 17.00
CA ALA A 60 -57.54 -31.25 17.28
C ALA A 60 -58.09 -31.24 18.72
N ASP A 61 -57.60 -32.11 19.61
CA ASP A 61 -58.08 -32.16 20.99
C ASP A 61 -57.81 -30.84 21.73
N ARG A 62 -58.71 -30.50 22.67
CA ARG A 62 -58.59 -29.32 23.52
C ARG A 62 -57.38 -29.39 24.47
N PHE A 63 -56.89 -30.59 24.79
CA PHE A 63 -55.76 -30.79 25.68
C PHE A 63 -54.47 -31.02 24.90
N GLU A 64 -53.48 -30.15 25.14
CA GLU A 64 -52.16 -30.24 24.52
C GLU A 64 -51.48 -31.61 24.74
N SER A 65 -51.56 -32.19 25.94
CA SER A 65 -50.94 -33.49 26.20
C SER A 65 -51.59 -34.66 25.45
N VAL A 66 -52.84 -34.51 25.03
CA VAL A 66 -53.52 -35.51 24.19
C VAL A 66 -53.04 -35.37 22.75
N ARG A 67 -52.90 -34.12 22.27
CA ARG A 67 -52.33 -33.83 20.94
C ARG A 67 -50.89 -34.35 20.82
N ASP A 68 -50.00 -33.98 21.74
CA ASP A 68 -48.59 -34.43 21.77
C ASP A 68 -48.48 -35.96 21.70
N GLU A 69 -49.19 -36.66 22.59
CA GLU A 69 -49.12 -38.11 22.66
C GLU A 69 -49.76 -38.77 21.41
N ALA A 70 -50.82 -38.21 20.85
CA ALA A 70 -51.42 -38.70 19.61
C ALA A 70 -50.47 -38.62 18.41
N VAL A 71 -49.71 -37.53 18.29
CA VAL A 71 -48.71 -37.41 17.22
C VAL A 71 -47.64 -38.49 17.37
N ARG A 72 -47.12 -38.68 18.58
CA ARG A 72 -46.10 -39.69 18.88
C ARG A 72 -46.57 -41.11 18.62
N VAL A 73 -47.83 -41.43 18.93
CA VAL A 73 -48.42 -42.73 18.62
C VAL A 73 -48.46 -42.97 17.11
N VAL A 74 -48.97 -42.00 16.34
CA VAL A 74 -49.03 -42.12 14.87
C VAL A 74 -47.62 -42.26 14.29
N SER A 75 -46.65 -41.46 14.74
CA SER A 75 -45.26 -41.60 14.29
C SER A 75 -44.68 -42.99 14.59
N ALA A 76 -44.96 -43.56 15.77
CA ALA A 76 -44.51 -44.91 16.11
C ALA A 76 -45.11 -45.99 15.18
N PHE A 77 -46.35 -45.81 14.72
CA PHE A 77 -46.93 -46.68 13.69
C PHE A 77 -46.27 -46.48 12.33
N LEU A 78 -46.13 -45.22 11.89
CA LEU A 78 -45.50 -44.90 10.61
C LEU A 78 -44.10 -45.50 10.53
N ASP A 79 -43.28 -45.37 11.57
CA ASP A 79 -41.91 -45.92 11.60
C ASP A 79 -41.82 -47.44 11.38
N ARG A 80 -42.91 -48.17 11.62
CA ARG A 80 -42.95 -49.64 11.56
C ARG A 80 -43.72 -50.19 10.36
N LEU A 81 -44.57 -49.38 9.73
CA LEU A 81 -45.43 -49.80 8.65
C LEU A 81 -44.81 -49.43 7.30
N PRO A 82 -45.04 -50.23 6.24
CA PRO A 82 -44.78 -49.76 4.89
C PRO A 82 -45.69 -48.54 4.61
N PRO A 83 -45.18 -47.50 3.91
CA PRO A 83 -45.99 -46.33 3.59
C PRO A 83 -47.14 -46.72 2.64
N THR A 84 -48.33 -46.18 2.89
CA THR A 84 -49.52 -46.38 2.06
C THR A 84 -50.16 -45.05 1.69
N ASP A 85 -50.66 -44.94 0.46
CA ASP A 85 -51.21 -43.66 -0.06
C ASP A 85 -52.42 -43.21 0.75
N PHE A 86 -53.19 -44.16 1.27
CA PHE A 86 -54.29 -43.90 2.18
C PHE A 86 -53.81 -43.23 3.48
N HIS A 87 -52.75 -43.72 4.12
CA HIS A 87 -52.23 -43.10 5.34
C HIS A 87 -51.57 -41.76 5.03
N LEU A 88 -50.84 -41.66 3.92
CA LEU A 88 -50.21 -40.41 3.46
C LEU A 88 -51.24 -39.29 3.33
N LEU A 89 -52.30 -39.50 2.53
CA LEU A 89 -53.30 -38.48 2.25
C LEU A 89 -54.01 -38.01 3.53
N ASN A 90 -54.38 -38.94 4.41
CA ASN A 90 -55.09 -38.61 5.65
C ASN A 90 -54.20 -37.91 6.67
N VAL A 91 -52.95 -38.35 6.84
CA VAL A 91 -51.99 -37.70 7.74
C VAL A 91 -51.66 -36.31 7.21
N VAL A 92 -51.30 -36.17 5.94
CA VAL A 92 -50.97 -34.87 5.33
C VAL A 92 -52.15 -33.90 5.38
N ALA A 93 -53.38 -34.35 5.13
CA ALA A 93 -54.57 -33.51 5.28
C ALA A 93 -54.71 -33.01 6.73
N THR A 94 -54.52 -33.89 7.72
CA THR A 94 -54.57 -33.52 9.14
C THR A 94 -53.47 -32.53 9.50
N LEU A 95 -52.23 -32.75 9.03
CA LEU A 95 -51.13 -31.81 9.23
C LEU A 95 -51.42 -30.46 8.58
N ASN A 96 -52.03 -30.42 7.41
CA ASN A 96 -52.42 -29.18 6.75
C ASN A 96 -53.52 -28.44 7.52
N ASP A 97 -54.49 -29.13 8.10
CA ASP A 97 -55.53 -28.52 8.93
C ASP A 97 -54.99 -27.94 10.25
N ARG A 98 -53.94 -28.56 10.79
CA ARG A 98 -53.33 -28.13 12.06
C ARG A 98 -52.19 -27.14 11.91
N MET A 99 -51.43 -27.22 10.81
CA MET A 99 -50.20 -26.48 10.59
C MET A 99 -50.20 -25.69 9.29
N GLY A 100 -50.79 -26.19 8.20
CA GLY A 100 -50.76 -25.54 6.88
C GLY A 100 -51.70 -24.35 6.70
N GLN A 101 -52.56 -24.07 7.68
CA GLN A 101 -53.52 -22.96 7.61
C GLN A 101 -52.86 -21.57 7.74
N THR A 102 -53.55 -20.55 7.21
CA THR A 102 -53.10 -19.16 7.30
C THR A 102 -52.92 -18.70 8.75
N GLU A 103 -53.89 -19.03 9.61
CA GLU A 103 -53.83 -18.77 11.05
C GLU A 103 -53.03 -19.87 11.77
N THR A 104 -52.31 -19.51 12.82
CA THR A 104 -51.57 -20.50 13.63
C THR A 104 -52.55 -21.26 14.52
N VAL A 105 -52.99 -22.44 14.06
CA VAL A 105 -54.00 -23.26 14.76
C VAL A 105 -53.38 -24.04 15.93
N GLU A 106 -52.13 -24.51 15.79
CA GLU A 106 -51.40 -25.17 16.88
C GLU A 106 -50.52 -24.19 17.66
N GLY A 107 -50.90 -23.91 18.91
CA GLY A 107 -50.17 -22.98 19.78
C GLY A 107 -48.83 -23.53 20.30
N SER A 108 -48.70 -24.85 20.47
CA SER A 108 -47.50 -25.45 21.06
C SER A 108 -46.38 -25.61 20.03
N GLU A 109 -45.24 -24.97 20.27
CA GLU A 109 -44.08 -25.04 19.36
C GLU A 109 -43.47 -26.45 19.30
N GLU A 110 -43.56 -27.21 20.39
CA GLU A 110 -43.10 -28.60 20.46
C GLU A 110 -43.98 -29.53 19.60
N ILE A 111 -45.30 -29.34 19.62
CA ILE A 111 -46.21 -30.13 18.78
C ILE A 111 -46.06 -29.74 17.30
N ARG A 112 -45.86 -28.45 17.00
CA ARG A 112 -45.55 -28.01 15.63
C ARG A 112 -44.27 -28.66 15.10
N LEU A 113 -43.27 -28.87 15.96
CA LEU A 113 -42.07 -29.64 15.60
C LEU A 113 -42.42 -31.10 15.29
N LEU A 114 -43.20 -31.75 16.14
CA LEU A 114 -43.64 -33.14 15.90
C LEU A 114 -44.42 -33.30 14.58
N TYR A 115 -45.24 -32.31 14.20
CA TYR A 115 -45.96 -32.33 12.92
C TYR A 115 -45.01 -32.34 11.72
N ILE A 116 -43.98 -31.48 11.73
CA ILE A 116 -43.03 -31.42 10.61
C ILE A 116 -42.07 -32.62 10.60
N GLU A 117 -41.69 -33.14 11.78
CA GLU A 117 -40.93 -34.40 11.90
C GLU A 117 -41.73 -35.58 11.34
N GLN A 118 -43.03 -35.64 11.60
CA GLN A 118 -43.90 -36.69 11.05
C GLN A 118 -44.03 -36.60 9.53
N LEU A 119 -44.16 -35.39 8.97
CA LEU A 119 -44.11 -35.20 7.52
C LEU A 119 -42.76 -35.64 6.94
N HIS A 120 -41.65 -35.36 7.64
CA HIS A 120 -40.31 -35.77 7.23
C HIS A 120 -40.17 -37.31 7.17
N VAL A 121 -40.70 -38.02 8.16
CA VAL A 121 -40.73 -39.48 8.17
C VAL A 121 -41.45 -40.01 6.93
N LEU A 122 -42.63 -39.47 6.61
CA LEU A 122 -43.38 -39.88 5.42
C LEU A 122 -42.57 -39.66 4.13
N VAL A 123 -41.97 -38.47 3.96
CA VAL A 123 -41.13 -38.16 2.79
C VAL A 123 -40.00 -39.17 2.63
N ARG A 124 -39.30 -39.51 3.72
CA ARG A 124 -38.18 -40.48 3.70
C ARG A 124 -38.64 -41.90 3.36
N GLN A 125 -39.78 -42.34 3.89
CA GLN A 125 -40.29 -43.68 3.61
C GLN A 125 -40.66 -43.86 2.14
N TYR A 126 -41.36 -42.88 1.57
CA TYR A 126 -41.73 -42.88 0.16
C TYR A 126 -40.52 -42.72 -0.77
N ALA A 127 -39.52 -41.92 -0.37
CA ALA A 127 -38.24 -41.81 -1.05
C ALA A 127 -37.54 -43.18 -1.16
N LEU A 128 -37.47 -43.95 -0.07
CA LEU A 128 -36.83 -45.27 -0.04
C LEU A 128 -37.52 -46.29 -0.96
N MET A 129 -38.83 -46.16 -1.18
CA MET A 129 -39.58 -47.03 -2.09
C MET A 129 -39.51 -46.61 -3.56
N GLY A 130 -38.98 -45.42 -3.86
CA GLY A 130 -39.01 -44.85 -5.20
C GLY A 130 -40.41 -44.48 -5.70
N ASN A 131 -41.39 -44.32 -4.80
CA ASN A 131 -42.79 -44.06 -5.15
C ASN A 131 -43.24 -42.64 -4.75
N VAL A 132 -42.47 -41.64 -5.12
CA VAL A 132 -42.72 -40.25 -4.68
C VAL A 132 -43.87 -39.58 -5.44
N HIS A 133 -44.29 -40.16 -6.57
CA HIS A 133 -45.51 -39.74 -7.28
C HIS A 133 -46.77 -39.80 -6.40
N ALA A 134 -46.77 -40.55 -5.29
CA ALA A 134 -47.85 -40.55 -4.30
C ALA A 134 -48.11 -39.15 -3.70
N PHE A 135 -47.10 -38.27 -3.67
CA PHE A 135 -47.26 -36.89 -3.22
C PHE A 135 -47.99 -35.99 -4.22
N ARG A 136 -48.16 -36.42 -5.48
CA ARG A 136 -48.81 -35.62 -6.54
C ARG A 136 -50.18 -35.11 -6.12
N GLU A 137 -50.95 -35.96 -5.44
CA GLU A 137 -52.32 -35.63 -5.00
C GLU A 137 -52.37 -34.72 -3.76
N CYS A 138 -51.24 -34.55 -3.04
CA CYS A 138 -51.19 -33.79 -1.79
C CYS A 138 -50.11 -32.70 -1.74
N TYR A 139 -49.44 -32.38 -2.86
CA TYR A 139 -48.41 -31.33 -2.89
C TYR A 139 -48.90 -29.99 -2.36
N VAL A 140 -50.14 -29.59 -2.66
CA VAL A 140 -50.70 -28.32 -2.19
C VAL A 140 -50.68 -28.26 -0.66
N GLN A 141 -51.10 -29.34 0.00
CA GLN A 141 -51.13 -29.48 1.46
C GLN A 141 -49.72 -29.56 2.04
N VAL A 142 -48.83 -30.37 1.43
CA VAL A 142 -47.44 -30.53 1.85
C VAL A 142 -46.71 -29.19 1.80
N VAL A 143 -46.85 -28.46 0.68
CA VAL A 143 -46.24 -27.15 0.47
C VAL A 143 -46.83 -26.12 1.43
N GLY A 144 -48.15 -26.16 1.68
CA GLY A 144 -48.80 -25.32 2.68
C GLY A 144 -48.19 -25.50 4.07
N VAL A 145 -48.05 -26.76 4.51
CA VAL A 145 -47.37 -27.11 5.77
C VAL A 145 -45.92 -26.62 5.76
N LEU A 146 -45.14 -26.90 4.72
CA LEU A 146 -43.73 -26.50 4.63
C LEU A 146 -43.55 -24.98 4.67
N VAL A 147 -44.31 -24.23 3.88
CA VAL A 147 -44.24 -22.76 3.83
C VAL A 147 -44.53 -22.16 5.21
N LYS A 148 -45.55 -22.66 5.91
CA LYS A 148 -45.86 -22.18 7.27
C LYS A 148 -44.76 -22.56 8.26
N SER A 149 -44.22 -23.78 8.17
CA SER A 149 -43.15 -24.29 9.03
C SER A 149 -41.83 -23.53 8.86
N ILE A 150 -41.47 -23.19 7.63
CA ILE A 150 -40.27 -22.38 7.31
C ILE A 150 -40.39 -20.97 7.93
N ARG A 151 -41.60 -20.43 7.98
CA ARG A 151 -41.91 -19.12 8.58
C ARG A 151 -42.21 -19.17 10.08
N ASP A 152 -42.03 -20.32 10.72
CA ASP A 152 -42.37 -20.51 12.14
C ASP A 152 -41.51 -19.63 13.05
N SER A 153 -42.07 -19.23 14.20
CA SER A 153 -41.33 -18.50 15.24
C SER A 153 -40.25 -19.34 15.90
N TYR A 154 -40.42 -20.67 15.90
CA TYR A 154 -39.53 -21.60 16.58
C TYR A 154 -38.42 -22.13 15.65
N PRO A 155 -37.14 -21.85 15.91
CA PRO A 155 -36.05 -22.21 15.00
C PRO A 155 -35.81 -23.71 14.80
N ALA A 156 -36.33 -24.57 15.68
CA ALA A 156 -36.27 -26.02 15.45
C ALA A 156 -37.22 -26.45 14.33
N VAL A 157 -38.46 -25.92 14.33
CA VAL A 157 -39.46 -26.17 13.28
C VAL A 157 -38.95 -25.70 11.93
N GLN A 158 -38.37 -24.50 11.86
CA GLN A 158 -37.82 -23.95 10.61
C GLN A 158 -36.73 -24.85 10.02
N ARG A 159 -35.79 -25.34 10.85
CA ARG A 159 -34.70 -26.21 10.41
C ARG A 159 -35.19 -27.59 9.98
N GLU A 160 -36.12 -28.16 10.73
CA GLU A 160 -36.74 -29.44 10.38
C GLU A 160 -37.48 -29.32 9.05
N ALA A 161 -38.25 -28.24 8.86
CA ALA A 161 -38.93 -27.96 7.59
C ALA A 161 -37.98 -27.80 6.40
N CYS A 162 -36.84 -27.14 6.60
CA CYS A 162 -35.80 -27.06 5.56
C CYS A 162 -35.26 -28.47 5.22
N GLY A 163 -35.01 -29.30 6.24
CA GLY A 163 -34.57 -30.69 6.05
C GLY A 163 -35.60 -31.53 5.29
N THR A 164 -36.88 -31.44 5.68
CA THR A 164 -38.00 -32.11 5.01
C THR A 164 -38.12 -31.68 3.55
N LEU A 165 -37.98 -30.37 3.28
CA LEU A 165 -38.01 -29.83 1.92
C LEU A 165 -36.81 -30.31 1.09
N VAL A 166 -35.62 -30.37 1.67
CA VAL A 166 -34.41 -30.91 1.01
C VAL A 166 -34.63 -32.36 0.62
N ASP A 167 -35.13 -33.20 1.53
CA ASP A 167 -35.38 -34.61 1.26
C ASP A 167 -36.51 -34.79 0.24
N LEU A 168 -37.60 -34.00 0.31
CA LEU A 168 -38.68 -34.02 -0.68
C LEU A 168 -38.16 -33.64 -2.06
N ALA A 169 -37.43 -32.53 -2.18
CA ALA A 169 -36.90 -32.05 -3.44
C ALA A 169 -35.85 -32.99 -4.06
N ARG A 170 -35.18 -33.86 -3.29
CA ARG A 170 -34.25 -34.86 -3.86
C ARG A 170 -34.97 -35.93 -4.67
N VAL A 171 -36.24 -36.18 -4.37
CA VAL A 171 -36.98 -37.32 -4.90
C VAL A 171 -38.24 -36.93 -5.68
N ALA A 172 -38.67 -35.68 -5.57
CA ALA A 172 -39.78 -35.12 -6.34
C ALA A 172 -39.44 -35.03 -7.84
N ASP A 173 -40.46 -35.25 -8.67
CA ASP A 173 -40.36 -34.96 -10.10
C ASP A 173 -40.29 -33.44 -10.33
N ALA A 174 -39.39 -33.02 -11.22
CA ALA A 174 -39.12 -31.60 -11.44
C ALA A 174 -40.30 -30.84 -12.01
N PHE A 175 -41.10 -31.46 -12.87
CA PHE A 175 -42.26 -30.81 -13.47
C PHE A 175 -43.41 -30.68 -12.46
N GLU A 176 -43.59 -31.69 -11.61
CA GLU A 176 -44.61 -31.66 -10.56
C GLU A 176 -44.34 -30.61 -9.48
N LEU A 177 -43.08 -30.48 -9.03
CA LEU A 177 -42.73 -29.54 -7.96
C LEU A 177 -42.59 -28.10 -8.45
N GLN A 178 -42.41 -27.89 -9.76
CA GLN A 178 -42.12 -26.59 -10.39
C GLN A 178 -43.12 -25.49 -10.00
N GLU A 179 -44.43 -25.79 -9.98
CA GLU A 179 -45.47 -24.78 -9.65
C GLU A 179 -45.39 -24.29 -8.20
N PHE A 180 -44.71 -25.05 -7.33
CA PHE A 180 -44.59 -24.78 -5.90
C PHE A 180 -43.26 -24.14 -5.51
N THR A 181 -42.29 -24.04 -6.43
CA THR A 181 -40.94 -23.56 -6.09
C THR A 181 -40.91 -22.09 -5.67
N GLU A 182 -41.74 -21.22 -6.26
CA GLU A 182 -41.75 -19.79 -5.93
C GLU A 182 -42.29 -19.52 -4.50
N PRO A 183 -43.45 -20.08 -4.08
CA PRO A 183 -43.89 -19.98 -2.69
C PRO A 183 -42.86 -20.50 -1.66
N LEU A 184 -42.22 -21.62 -1.96
CA LEU A 184 -41.18 -22.22 -1.11
C LEU A 184 -39.95 -21.31 -1.01
N ALA A 185 -39.45 -20.79 -2.14
CA ALA A 185 -38.31 -19.88 -2.17
C ALA A 185 -38.61 -18.58 -1.40
N LEU A 186 -39.80 -18.00 -1.58
CA LEU A 186 -40.25 -16.82 -0.84
C LEU A 186 -40.32 -17.04 0.67
N ALA A 187 -40.63 -18.25 1.12
CA ALA A 187 -40.58 -18.59 2.54
C ALA A 187 -39.12 -18.62 3.06
N LEU A 188 -38.21 -19.20 2.29
CA LEU A 188 -36.80 -19.36 2.65
C LEU A 188 -36.02 -18.02 2.65
N TYR A 189 -36.37 -17.05 1.81
CA TYR A 189 -35.69 -15.74 1.79
C TYR A 189 -35.71 -15.04 3.15
N GLY A 190 -36.80 -15.19 3.93
CA GLY A 190 -36.89 -14.63 5.28
C GLY A 190 -35.87 -15.22 6.26
N MET A 191 -35.40 -16.44 6.02
CA MET A 191 -34.40 -17.12 6.86
C MET A 191 -32.96 -16.76 6.49
N LEU A 192 -32.70 -16.19 5.32
CA LEU A 192 -31.36 -15.86 4.85
C LEU A 192 -30.67 -14.80 5.73
N ASN A 193 -31.44 -13.93 6.39
CA ASN A 193 -30.92 -12.91 7.31
C ASN A 193 -31.10 -13.29 8.79
N HIS A 194 -31.36 -14.57 9.09
CA HIS A 194 -31.60 -15.01 10.45
C HIS A 194 -30.35 -14.87 11.34
N LYS A 195 -30.52 -14.50 12.63
CA LYS A 195 -29.41 -14.27 13.57
C LYS A 195 -28.49 -15.47 13.76
N HIS A 196 -29.02 -16.69 13.68
CA HIS A 196 -28.27 -17.93 13.87
C HIS A 196 -27.80 -18.51 12.53
N ALA A 197 -26.50 -18.75 12.41
CA ALA A 197 -25.88 -19.29 11.19
C ALA A 197 -26.48 -20.62 10.74
N LYS A 198 -26.82 -21.53 11.66
CA LYS A 198 -27.45 -22.82 11.32
C LYS A 198 -28.76 -22.67 10.54
N ALA A 199 -29.57 -21.64 10.83
CA ALA A 199 -30.81 -21.40 10.10
C ALA A 199 -30.52 -20.88 8.68
N ARG A 200 -29.54 -19.97 8.54
CA ARG A 200 -29.10 -19.48 7.23
C ARG A 200 -28.55 -20.61 6.36
N ILE A 201 -27.74 -21.50 6.95
CA ILE A 201 -27.21 -22.71 6.29
C ILE A 201 -28.37 -23.59 5.79
N SER A 202 -29.32 -23.94 6.66
CA SER A 202 -30.49 -24.75 6.28
C SER A 202 -31.31 -24.09 5.16
N ALA A 203 -31.46 -22.76 5.18
CA ALA A 203 -32.18 -22.04 4.13
C ALA A 203 -31.44 -22.07 2.79
N VAL A 204 -30.13 -21.87 2.78
CA VAL A 204 -29.30 -21.94 1.56
C VAL A 204 -29.29 -23.36 0.98
N GLU A 205 -29.17 -24.39 1.83
CA GLU A 205 -29.22 -25.79 1.39
C GLU A 205 -30.58 -26.11 0.73
N ALA A 206 -31.68 -25.71 1.37
CA ALA A 206 -33.03 -25.89 0.84
C ALA A 206 -33.24 -25.13 -0.47
N LEU A 207 -32.82 -23.86 -0.55
CA LEU A 207 -32.89 -23.07 -1.79
C LEU A 207 -32.09 -23.72 -2.93
N GLY A 208 -30.92 -24.29 -2.64
CA GLY A 208 -30.13 -25.00 -3.64
C GLY A 208 -30.86 -26.20 -4.23
N ARG A 209 -31.64 -26.93 -3.43
CA ARG A 209 -32.48 -28.04 -3.92
C ARG A 209 -33.70 -27.53 -4.67
N VAL A 210 -34.38 -26.50 -4.17
CA VAL A 210 -35.53 -25.88 -4.86
C VAL A 210 -35.10 -25.32 -6.22
N ALA A 211 -33.89 -24.76 -6.34
CA ALA A 211 -33.37 -24.21 -7.59
C ALA A 211 -33.33 -25.22 -8.75
N LEU A 212 -33.13 -26.51 -8.46
CA LEU A 212 -33.10 -27.58 -9.48
C LEU A 212 -34.47 -27.84 -10.11
N HIS A 213 -35.55 -27.43 -9.44
CA HIS A 213 -36.93 -27.60 -9.88
C HIS A 213 -37.54 -26.33 -10.47
N MET A 214 -36.80 -25.21 -10.46
CA MET A 214 -37.29 -23.95 -11.00
C MET A 214 -37.26 -23.97 -12.53
N ASN A 215 -38.22 -23.27 -13.14
CA ASN A 215 -38.23 -23.07 -14.58
C ASN A 215 -36.98 -22.27 -15.02
N ALA A 216 -36.16 -22.87 -15.89
CA ALA A 216 -34.98 -22.25 -16.47
C ALA A 216 -35.29 -21.04 -17.38
N SER A 217 -36.53 -20.88 -17.88
CA SER A 217 -36.91 -19.68 -18.63
C SER A 217 -37.49 -18.55 -17.76
N GLY A 218 -37.67 -18.79 -16.46
CA GLY A 218 -38.27 -17.84 -15.52
C GLY A 218 -37.27 -16.94 -14.80
N ASP A 219 -37.75 -15.78 -14.32
CA ASP A 219 -36.97 -14.85 -13.50
C ASP A 219 -36.72 -15.35 -12.06
N GLY A 220 -37.45 -16.38 -11.61
CA GLY A 220 -37.36 -16.92 -10.26
C GLY A 220 -35.96 -17.37 -9.87
N LEU A 221 -35.26 -18.10 -10.75
CA LEU A 221 -33.89 -18.54 -10.50
C LEU A 221 -32.90 -17.37 -10.38
N ARG A 222 -33.11 -16.31 -11.17
CA ARG A 222 -32.29 -15.09 -11.12
C ARG A 222 -32.46 -14.39 -9.79
N ARG A 223 -33.72 -14.25 -9.33
CA ARG A 223 -34.05 -13.69 -8.03
C ARG A 223 -33.44 -14.51 -6.90
N LEU A 224 -33.56 -15.83 -6.95
CA LEU A 224 -33.01 -16.72 -5.93
C LEU A 224 -31.50 -16.50 -5.75
N ILE A 225 -30.73 -16.48 -6.84
CA ILE A 225 -29.27 -16.23 -6.78
C ILE A 225 -28.98 -14.83 -6.22
N MET A 226 -29.78 -13.82 -6.58
CA MET A 226 -29.62 -12.46 -6.05
C MET A 226 -29.87 -12.39 -4.54
N GLU A 227 -30.84 -13.13 -4.01
CA GLU A 227 -31.13 -13.18 -2.56
C GLU A 227 -30.01 -13.92 -1.78
N VAL A 228 -29.37 -14.91 -2.39
CA VAL A 228 -28.26 -15.68 -1.77
C VAL A 228 -26.91 -14.96 -1.86
N SER A 229 -26.65 -14.21 -2.93
CA SER A 229 -25.36 -13.54 -3.20
C SER A 229 -24.79 -12.73 -2.01
N PRO A 230 -25.57 -11.95 -1.24
CA PRO A 230 -25.07 -11.23 -0.07
C PRO A 230 -24.43 -12.13 0.99
N LEU A 231 -24.84 -13.39 1.09
CA LEU A 231 -24.31 -14.36 2.06
C LEU A 231 -22.90 -14.85 1.70
N LEU A 232 -22.40 -14.57 0.49
CA LEU A 232 -20.97 -14.75 0.16
C LEU A 232 -20.05 -13.86 0.98
N MET A 233 -20.59 -12.85 1.67
CA MET A 233 -19.88 -11.96 2.59
C MET A 233 -20.34 -12.16 4.04
N ASP A 234 -21.02 -13.27 4.36
CA ASP A 234 -21.48 -13.59 5.72
C ASP A 234 -20.30 -13.70 6.68
N SER A 235 -20.46 -13.27 7.92
CA SER A 235 -19.41 -13.34 8.94
C SER A 235 -19.03 -14.77 9.32
N MET A 236 -19.95 -15.73 9.18
CA MET A 236 -19.72 -17.14 9.48
C MET A 236 -19.22 -17.89 8.24
N PRO A 237 -17.99 -18.45 8.25
CA PRO A 237 -17.43 -19.16 7.09
C PRO A 237 -18.30 -20.32 6.58
N LEU A 238 -18.98 -21.04 7.48
CA LEU A 238 -19.84 -22.16 7.10
C LEU A 238 -21.07 -21.72 6.29
N VAL A 239 -21.55 -20.49 6.46
CA VAL A 239 -22.64 -19.96 5.63
C VAL A 239 -22.14 -19.67 4.21
N ARG A 240 -20.95 -19.06 4.09
CA ARG A 240 -20.31 -18.82 2.79
C ARG A 240 -20.03 -20.13 2.05
N ARG A 241 -19.51 -21.14 2.76
CA ARG A 241 -19.33 -22.51 2.24
C ARG A 241 -20.62 -23.07 1.66
N GLU A 242 -21.74 -22.90 2.35
CA GLU A 242 -23.02 -23.43 1.88
C GLU A 242 -23.51 -22.75 0.60
N CYS A 243 -23.23 -21.45 0.43
CA CYS A 243 -23.47 -20.73 -0.82
C CYS A 243 -22.65 -21.34 -1.97
N GLY A 244 -21.37 -21.64 -1.72
CA GLY A 244 -20.52 -22.34 -2.67
C GLY A 244 -21.02 -23.75 -3.01
N GLN A 245 -21.48 -24.50 -2.01
CA GLN A 245 -22.05 -25.84 -2.20
C GLN A 245 -23.34 -25.80 -3.03
N MET A 246 -24.20 -24.81 -2.80
CA MET A 246 -25.36 -24.55 -3.65
C MET A 246 -24.94 -24.27 -5.10
N GLY A 247 -23.92 -23.42 -5.31
CA GLY A 247 -23.39 -23.16 -6.65
C GLY A 247 -22.86 -24.42 -7.34
N VAL A 248 -22.11 -25.25 -6.62
CA VAL A 248 -21.64 -26.57 -7.11
C VAL A 248 -22.80 -27.45 -7.51
N LEU A 249 -23.82 -27.56 -6.65
CA LEU A 249 -25.00 -28.39 -6.91
C LEU A 249 -25.67 -27.98 -8.23
N MET A 250 -25.86 -26.67 -8.44
CA MET A 250 -26.46 -26.15 -9.66
C MET A 250 -25.57 -26.42 -10.89
N LEU A 251 -24.24 -26.34 -10.76
CA LEU A 251 -23.32 -26.65 -11.87
C LEU A 251 -23.27 -28.14 -12.24
N LEU A 252 -23.72 -29.04 -11.36
CA LEU A 252 -23.73 -30.48 -11.60
C LEU A 252 -25.12 -30.97 -12.04
N GLU A 253 -26.19 -30.47 -11.41
CA GLU A 253 -27.52 -31.09 -11.49
C GLU A 253 -28.59 -30.21 -12.18
N LEU A 254 -28.37 -28.89 -12.36
CA LEU A 254 -29.38 -28.03 -13.00
C LEU A 254 -29.47 -28.35 -14.51
N MET A 255 -30.69 -28.63 -15.00
CA MET A 255 -30.93 -29.05 -16.38
C MET A 255 -30.35 -28.10 -17.44
N ASP A 256 -30.71 -26.80 -17.42
CA ASP A 256 -30.17 -25.78 -18.35
C ASP A 256 -29.12 -24.89 -17.68
N ARG A 257 -28.10 -25.52 -17.09
CA ARG A 257 -27.04 -24.79 -16.38
C ARG A 257 -26.16 -23.91 -17.26
N TYR A 258 -26.01 -24.24 -18.54
CA TYR A 258 -25.17 -23.48 -19.48
C TYR A 258 -25.64 -22.03 -19.63
N SER A 259 -26.95 -21.82 -19.66
CA SER A 259 -27.57 -20.49 -19.71
C SER A 259 -27.34 -19.66 -18.44
N TYR A 260 -26.93 -20.30 -17.34
CA TYR A 260 -26.82 -19.69 -16.01
C TYR A 260 -25.40 -19.68 -15.43
N PHE A 261 -24.38 -20.18 -16.14
CA PHE A 261 -23.00 -20.20 -15.64
C PHE A 261 -22.53 -18.84 -15.12
N GLU A 262 -22.78 -17.76 -15.86
CA GLU A 262 -22.41 -16.39 -15.44
C GLU A 262 -23.00 -15.99 -14.08
N ARG A 263 -24.14 -16.55 -13.67
CA ARG A 263 -24.80 -16.26 -12.39
C ARG A 263 -24.40 -17.22 -11.28
N ILE A 264 -24.08 -18.47 -11.63
CA ILE A 264 -23.75 -19.51 -10.66
C ILE A 264 -22.27 -19.44 -10.25
N LEU A 265 -21.37 -19.14 -11.19
CA LEU A 265 -19.93 -19.10 -10.97
C LEU A 265 -19.50 -18.22 -9.78
N PRO A 266 -20.05 -17.01 -9.56
CA PRO A 266 -19.69 -16.20 -8.39
C PRO A 266 -19.87 -16.92 -7.05
N LEU A 267 -20.90 -17.78 -6.92
CA LEU A 267 -21.16 -18.52 -5.69
C LEU A 267 -19.99 -19.46 -5.35
N VAL A 268 -19.40 -20.08 -6.36
CA VAL A 268 -18.30 -21.05 -6.20
C VAL A 268 -16.95 -20.34 -6.14
N LEU A 269 -16.66 -19.45 -7.09
CA LEU A 269 -15.35 -18.81 -7.23
C LEU A 269 -15.00 -17.94 -6.00
N CYS A 270 -15.96 -17.24 -5.41
CA CYS A 270 -15.72 -16.51 -4.16
C CYS A 270 -15.24 -17.43 -3.03
N CYS A 271 -15.76 -18.65 -2.95
CA CYS A 271 -15.36 -19.63 -1.94
C CYS A 271 -13.97 -20.25 -2.19
N LEU A 272 -13.47 -20.23 -3.43
CA LEU A 272 -12.11 -20.69 -3.76
C LEU A 272 -11.02 -19.70 -3.31
N LYS A 273 -11.40 -18.45 -3.05
CA LYS A 273 -10.55 -17.38 -2.51
C LYS A 273 -11.02 -16.89 -1.13
N ASP A 274 -11.72 -17.75 -0.40
CA ASP A 274 -12.21 -17.43 0.95
C ASP A 274 -11.06 -17.23 1.94
N ASP A 275 -11.28 -16.40 2.97
CA ASP A 275 -10.31 -16.19 4.04
C ASP A 275 -10.16 -17.42 4.95
N SER A 276 -11.17 -18.27 5.02
CA SER A 276 -11.14 -19.52 5.77
C SER A 276 -10.60 -20.67 4.93
N PRO A 277 -9.47 -21.30 5.33
CA PRO A 277 -8.91 -22.42 4.60
C PRO A 277 -9.85 -23.64 4.56
N ASP A 278 -10.71 -23.81 5.57
CA ASP A 278 -11.68 -24.91 5.63
C ASP A 278 -12.73 -24.80 4.51
N VAL A 279 -13.16 -23.58 4.19
CA VAL A 279 -14.10 -23.31 3.08
C VAL A 279 -13.45 -23.69 1.76
N VAL A 280 -12.22 -23.23 1.54
CA VAL A 280 -11.45 -23.51 0.33
C VAL A 280 -11.20 -25.02 0.16
N ALA A 281 -10.79 -25.70 1.24
CA ALA A 281 -10.51 -27.13 1.23
C ALA A 281 -11.76 -27.98 0.92
N TYR A 282 -12.93 -27.54 1.38
CA TYR A 282 -14.20 -28.20 1.12
C TYR A 282 -14.70 -27.99 -0.32
N ILE A 283 -14.66 -26.75 -0.83
CA ILE A 283 -15.23 -26.40 -2.13
C ILE A 283 -14.35 -26.82 -3.30
N ARG A 284 -13.02 -26.79 -3.16
CA ARG A 284 -12.07 -27.12 -4.23
C ARG A 284 -12.30 -28.49 -4.89
N PRO A 285 -12.36 -29.62 -4.16
CA PRO A 285 -12.59 -30.92 -4.80
C PRO A 285 -13.98 -31.03 -5.46
N LEU A 286 -14.95 -30.25 -5.00
CA LEU A 286 -16.27 -30.19 -5.63
C LEU A 286 -16.25 -29.37 -6.93
N TRP A 287 -15.51 -28.26 -6.94
CA TRP A 287 -15.28 -27.47 -8.14
C TRP A 287 -14.56 -28.29 -9.23
N GLU A 288 -13.57 -29.11 -8.85
CA GLU A 288 -12.90 -30.03 -9.77
C GLU A 288 -13.87 -31.04 -10.42
N LYS A 289 -14.89 -31.50 -9.69
CA LYS A 289 -15.96 -32.34 -10.27
C LYS A 289 -16.78 -31.58 -11.30
N CYS A 290 -17.13 -30.32 -11.04
CA CYS A 290 -17.81 -29.47 -12.02
C CYS A 290 -16.98 -29.29 -13.29
N GLY A 291 -15.68 -29.05 -13.13
CA GLY A 291 -14.74 -28.96 -14.25
C GLY A 291 -14.65 -30.25 -15.04
N LYS A 292 -14.58 -31.41 -14.37
CA LYS A 292 -14.59 -32.72 -15.02
C LYS A 292 -15.86 -32.93 -15.84
N LEU A 293 -17.03 -32.67 -15.27
CA LEU A 293 -18.31 -32.80 -15.99
C LEU A 293 -18.33 -31.91 -17.24
N TYR A 294 -17.90 -30.65 -17.12
CA TYR A 294 -17.83 -29.75 -18.27
C TYR A 294 -16.81 -30.22 -19.31
N TYR A 295 -15.68 -30.79 -18.89
CA TYR A 295 -14.69 -31.36 -19.79
C TYR A 295 -15.29 -32.53 -20.58
N ASP A 296 -15.92 -33.48 -19.90
CA ASP A 296 -16.50 -34.68 -20.51
C ASP A 296 -17.60 -34.31 -21.54
N GLU A 297 -18.39 -33.27 -21.27
CA GLU A 297 -19.42 -32.77 -22.20
C GLU A 297 -18.87 -32.02 -23.41
N ASN A 298 -17.68 -31.42 -23.30
CA ASN A 298 -17.07 -30.58 -24.33
C ASN A 298 -15.73 -31.19 -24.82
N GLU A 299 -15.56 -32.51 -24.67
CA GLU A 299 -14.30 -33.21 -24.92
C GLU A 299 -13.77 -32.95 -26.33
N ALA A 300 -14.65 -32.89 -27.33
CA ALA A 300 -14.28 -32.66 -28.73
C ALA A 300 -13.53 -31.33 -28.95
N GLU A 301 -13.87 -30.28 -28.19
CA GLU A 301 -13.22 -28.97 -28.23
C GLU A 301 -11.99 -28.94 -27.32
N LEU A 302 -12.13 -29.39 -26.07
CA LEU A 302 -11.11 -29.23 -25.04
C LEU A 302 -9.92 -30.19 -25.20
N SER A 303 -10.12 -31.38 -25.75
CA SER A 303 -9.02 -32.33 -26.01
C SER A 303 -8.00 -31.79 -27.02
N GLN A 304 -8.43 -30.95 -27.96
CA GLN A 304 -7.54 -30.30 -28.93
C GLN A 304 -6.65 -29.26 -28.26
N VAL A 305 -7.20 -28.54 -27.28
CA VAL A 305 -6.47 -27.53 -26.50
C VAL A 305 -5.52 -28.18 -25.50
N ALA A 306 -5.92 -29.31 -24.90
CA ALA A 306 -5.17 -30.00 -23.86
C ALA A 306 -3.72 -30.35 -24.28
N ALA A 307 -3.50 -30.67 -25.56
CA ALA A 307 -2.18 -30.99 -26.08
C ALA A 307 -1.16 -29.83 -26.00
N ALA A 308 -1.65 -28.58 -26.02
CA ALA A 308 -0.85 -27.37 -25.93
C ALA A 308 -1.05 -26.61 -24.60
N ASP A 309 -1.77 -27.19 -23.63
CA ASP A 309 -2.18 -26.52 -22.39
C ASP A 309 -1.10 -26.58 -21.28
N LEU A 310 0.07 -26.02 -21.57
CA LEU A 310 1.15 -25.92 -20.60
C LEU A 310 0.99 -24.66 -19.72
N PRO A 311 1.26 -24.74 -18.40
CA PRO A 311 1.34 -23.55 -17.56
C PRO A 311 2.50 -22.66 -18.01
N VAL A 312 2.38 -21.35 -17.81
CA VAL A 312 3.50 -20.41 -17.99
C VAL A 312 4.63 -20.71 -17.00
N ASP A 313 5.88 -20.48 -17.40
CA ASP A 313 7.05 -20.81 -16.56
C ASP A 313 7.06 -20.06 -15.22
N ASN A 314 6.53 -18.83 -15.19
CA ASN A 314 6.43 -17.98 -14.01
C ASN A 314 5.06 -18.08 -13.32
N TYR A 315 4.37 -19.22 -13.41
CA TYR A 315 3.09 -19.44 -12.73
C TYR A 315 3.19 -19.08 -11.23
N PRO A 316 2.19 -18.40 -10.66
CA PRO A 316 2.24 -17.93 -9.28
C PRO A 316 2.57 -19.05 -8.27
N ALA A 317 3.60 -18.83 -7.46
CA ALA A 317 4.06 -19.80 -6.46
C ALA A 317 2.97 -20.07 -5.40
N GLY A 318 2.81 -21.34 -5.01
CA GLY A 318 1.83 -21.75 -4.00
C GLY A 318 0.37 -21.71 -4.46
N VAL A 319 0.12 -21.47 -5.75
CA VAL A 319 -1.23 -21.45 -6.34
C VAL A 319 -1.40 -22.67 -7.23
N GLN A 320 -2.43 -23.47 -6.98
CA GLN A 320 -2.77 -24.61 -7.83
C GLN A 320 -3.49 -24.13 -9.09
N ARG A 321 -2.98 -24.53 -10.26
CA ARG A 321 -3.62 -24.24 -11.54
C ARG A 321 -4.96 -24.98 -11.66
N PRO A 322 -6.09 -24.30 -11.95
CA PRO A 322 -7.37 -24.97 -12.17
C PRO A 322 -7.32 -25.92 -13.37
N THR A 323 -8.13 -26.98 -13.34
CA THR A 323 -8.22 -27.94 -14.45
C THR A 323 -8.76 -27.28 -15.72
N LEU A 324 -8.46 -27.85 -16.89
CA LEU A 324 -8.89 -27.31 -18.17
C LEU A 324 -10.42 -27.13 -18.27
N GLY A 325 -11.20 -28.07 -17.72
CA GLY A 325 -12.66 -27.94 -17.67
C GLY A 325 -13.14 -26.79 -16.77
N CYS A 326 -12.54 -26.61 -15.59
CA CYS A 326 -12.82 -25.46 -14.71
C CYS A 326 -12.49 -24.13 -15.41
N ARG A 327 -11.39 -24.08 -16.16
CA ARG A 327 -10.98 -22.90 -16.92
C ARG A 327 -11.96 -22.61 -18.06
N GLY A 328 -12.36 -23.64 -18.81
CA GLY A 328 -13.35 -23.54 -19.89
C GLY A 328 -14.69 -22.95 -19.43
N LEU A 329 -15.19 -23.35 -18.26
CA LEU A 329 -16.40 -22.77 -17.65
C LEU A 329 -16.29 -21.25 -17.46
N VAL A 330 -15.16 -20.78 -16.93
CA VAL A 330 -14.93 -19.35 -16.67
C VAL A 330 -14.71 -18.59 -17.98
N GLN A 331 -13.94 -19.15 -18.91
CA GLN A 331 -13.66 -18.55 -20.22
C GLN A 331 -14.94 -18.35 -21.04
N ARG A 332 -15.88 -19.29 -20.99
CA ARG A 332 -17.19 -19.17 -21.64
C ARG A 332 -18.10 -18.11 -20.99
N SER A 333 -17.80 -17.74 -19.75
CA SER A 333 -18.58 -16.80 -18.93
C SER A 333 -17.93 -15.42 -18.83
N ILE A 334 -17.11 -15.03 -19.81
CA ILE A 334 -16.28 -13.81 -19.75
C ILE A 334 -17.08 -12.51 -19.62
N ARG A 335 -18.38 -12.51 -19.95
CA ARG A 335 -19.25 -11.33 -19.82
C ARG A 335 -19.47 -10.92 -18.35
N LEU A 336 -19.29 -11.86 -17.42
CA LEU A 336 -19.35 -11.60 -15.97
C LEU A 336 -18.34 -10.54 -15.52
N LEU A 337 -17.25 -10.35 -16.26
CA LEU A 337 -16.26 -9.31 -15.97
C LEU A 337 -16.86 -7.91 -15.81
N LYS A 338 -17.86 -7.55 -16.61
CA LYS A 338 -18.51 -6.23 -16.51
C LYS A 338 -19.15 -6.00 -15.14
N LEU A 339 -19.67 -7.06 -14.53
CA LEU A 339 -20.22 -6.99 -13.18
C LEU A 339 -19.10 -6.85 -12.14
N ILE A 340 -18.08 -7.68 -12.27
CA ILE A 340 -16.92 -7.71 -11.38
C ILE A 340 -16.23 -6.33 -11.37
N THR A 341 -15.88 -5.79 -12.53
CA THR A 341 -15.18 -4.51 -12.60
C THR A 341 -16.02 -3.36 -12.06
N ARG A 342 -17.34 -3.33 -12.34
CA ARG A 342 -18.26 -2.36 -11.75
C ARG A 342 -18.25 -2.41 -10.22
N GLU A 343 -18.28 -3.60 -9.63
CA GLU A 343 -18.31 -3.78 -8.17
C GLU A 343 -16.95 -3.53 -7.51
N SER A 344 -15.86 -3.60 -8.27
CA SER A 344 -14.53 -3.22 -7.78
C SER A 344 -14.41 -1.73 -7.45
N GLY A 345 -15.34 -0.89 -7.94
CA GLY A 345 -15.48 0.53 -7.63
C GLY A 345 -16.65 0.88 -6.71
N ASP A 346 -17.26 -0.09 -6.03
CA ASP A 346 -18.41 0.14 -5.14
C ASP A 346 -18.04 1.01 -3.91
N TRP A 347 -18.99 1.76 -3.38
CA TRP A 347 -18.75 2.61 -2.21
C TRP A 347 -18.47 1.83 -0.92
N LYS A 348 -18.86 0.54 -0.84
CA LYS A 348 -18.59 -0.33 0.32
C LYS A 348 -17.27 -1.09 0.13
N ASP A 349 -16.38 -0.94 1.11
CA ASP A 349 -15.05 -1.59 1.08
C ASP A 349 -15.16 -3.11 0.96
N ASN A 350 -16.09 -3.72 1.71
CA ASN A 350 -16.27 -5.17 1.69
C ASN A 350 -16.70 -5.70 0.30
N VAL A 351 -17.51 -4.93 -0.43
CA VAL A 351 -17.93 -5.28 -1.80
C VAL A 351 -16.74 -5.20 -2.75
N ARG A 352 -15.94 -4.12 -2.67
CA ARG A 352 -14.72 -3.97 -3.48
C ARG A 352 -13.74 -5.11 -3.25
N ILE A 353 -13.47 -5.48 -1.99
CA ILE A 353 -12.56 -6.59 -1.65
C ILE A 353 -13.05 -7.92 -2.24
N HIS A 354 -14.32 -8.26 -2.04
CA HIS A 354 -14.87 -9.53 -2.54
C HIS A 354 -14.93 -9.57 -4.07
N SER A 355 -15.24 -8.44 -4.71
CA SER A 355 -15.17 -8.33 -6.17
C SER A 355 -13.75 -8.57 -6.68
N LEU A 356 -12.72 -7.99 -6.04
CA LEU A 356 -11.32 -8.22 -6.44
C LEU A 356 -10.86 -9.67 -6.19
N LYS A 357 -11.33 -10.32 -5.11
CA LYS A 357 -11.09 -11.75 -4.88
C LYS A 357 -11.73 -12.64 -5.96
N LEU A 358 -12.95 -12.30 -6.37
CA LEU A 358 -13.61 -12.95 -7.51
C LEU A 358 -12.84 -12.67 -8.80
N PHE A 359 -12.35 -11.45 -8.99
CA PHE A 359 -11.54 -11.09 -10.16
C PHE A 359 -10.22 -11.87 -10.20
N TYR A 360 -9.54 -12.03 -9.06
CA TYR A 360 -8.35 -12.87 -8.95
C TYR A 360 -8.63 -14.29 -9.46
N GLN A 361 -9.74 -14.90 -9.05
CA GLN A 361 -10.13 -16.23 -9.55
C GLN A 361 -10.46 -16.19 -11.04
N PHE A 362 -11.10 -15.14 -11.53
CA PHE A 362 -11.38 -14.97 -12.95
C PHE A 362 -10.11 -14.92 -13.81
N VAL A 363 -9.09 -14.14 -13.41
CA VAL A 363 -7.81 -14.08 -14.12
C VAL A 363 -7.08 -15.43 -14.04
N LEU A 364 -7.07 -16.06 -12.86
CA LEU A 364 -6.44 -17.36 -12.65
C LEU A 364 -7.02 -18.46 -13.54
N HIS A 365 -8.33 -18.43 -13.80
CA HIS A 365 -9.00 -19.43 -14.63
C HIS A 365 -8.97 -19.07 -16.12
N ALA A 366 -9.19 -17.81 -16.47
CA ALA A 366 -9.28 -17.39 -17.87
C ALA A 366 -7.90 -17.34 -18.55
N GLU A 367 -6.84 -17.01 -17.80
CA GLU A 367 -5.47 -16.87 -18.30
C GLU A 367 -5.43 -16.01 -19.60
N ALA A 368 -4.75 -16.48 -20.65
CA ALA A 368 -4.57 -15.73 -21.89
C ALA A 368 -5.89 -15.35 -22.59
N ALA A 369 -7.00 -16.07 -22.35
CA ALA A 369 -8.31 -15.69 -22.91
C ALA A 369 -8.81 -14.34 -22.37
N MET A 370 -8.30 -13.89 -21.21
CA MET A 370 -8.60 -12.59 -20.62
C MET A 370 -7.97 -11.43 -21.40
N THR A 371 -6.94 -11.68 -22.21
CA THR A 371 -6.16 -10.64 -22.91
C THR A 371 -7.04 -9.73 -23.78
N ALA A 372 -8.03 -10.30 -24.47
CA ALA A 372 -9.00 -9.55 -25.28
C ALA A 372 -9.86 -8.55 -24.48
N LYS A 373 -9.87 -8.67 -23.14
CA LYS A 373 -10.59 -7.80 -22.20
C LYS A 373 -9.68 -6.83 -21.46
N PHE A 374 -8.39 -6.81 -21.75
CA PHE A 374 -7.41 -5.97 -21.07
C PHE A 374 -7.85 -4.49 -20.99
N PHE A 375 -8.29 -3.90 -22.09
CA PHE A 375 -8.75 -2.50 -22.12
C PHE A 375 -9.98 -2.23 -21.23
N GLU A 376 -10.87 -3.22 -21.12
CA GLU A 376 -12.09 -3.09 -20.30
C GLU A 376 -11.75 -3.16 -18.80
N VAL A 377 -10.65 -3.81 -18.41
CA VAL A 377 -10.36 -4.11 -17.00
C VAL A 377 -9.18 -3.35 -16.42
N TYR A 378 -8.19 -2.97 -17.24
CA TYR A 378 -6.96 -2.32 -16.79
C TYR A 378 -7.21 -1.01 -16.03
N PRO A 379 -8.10 -0.10 -16.49
CA PRO A 379 -8.44 1.12 -15.73
C PRO A 379 -8.98 0.83 -14.33
N ASP A 380 -9.88 -0.15 -14.21
CA ASP A 380 -10.54 -0.48 -12.93
C ASP A 380 -9.53 -1.07 -11.93
N VAL A 381 -8.67 -1.98 -12.38
CA VAL A 381 -7.59 -2.53 -11.53
C VAL A 381 -6.57 -1.45 -11.15
N ALA A 382 -6.24 -0.54 -12.09
CA ALA A 382 -5.36 0.59 -11.81
C ALA A 382 -5.91 1.48 -10.72
N HIS A 383 -7.19 1.85 -10.78
CA HIS A 383 -7.84 2.63 -9.73
C HIS A 383 -7.87 1.88 -8.39
N ALA A 384 -8.16 0.57 -8.39
CA ALA A 384 -8.16 -0.24 -7.18
C ALA A 384 -6.77 -0.40 -6.54
N CYS A 385 -5.68 -0.34 -7.31
CA CYS A 385 -4.30 -0.41 -6.78
C CYS A 385 -3.94 0.74 -5.83
N VAL A 386 -4.64 1.87 -5.92
CA VAL A 386 -4.46 3.08 -5.09
C VAL A 386 -5.71 3.42 -4.27
N ASP A 387 -6.62 2.46 -4.07
CA ASP A 387 -7.81 2.59 -3.21
C ASP A 387 -7.47 3.17 -1.82
N ALA A 388 -8.41 3.81 -1.13
CA ALA A 388 -8.17 4.32 0.23
C ALA A 388 -7.95 3.19 1.25
N GLU A 389 -8.61 2.05 1.08
CA GLU A 389 -8.54 0.91 1.98
C GLU A 389 -7.33 0.01 1.64
N ALA A 390 -6.52 -0.32 2.66
CA ALA A 390 -5.27 -1.05 2.47
C ALA A 390 -5.50 -2.48 1.98
N LEU A 391 -6.54 -3.15 2.46
CA LEU A 391 -6.89 -4.52 2.03
C LEU A 391 -7.35 -4.56 0.57
N VAL A 392 -8.12 -3.56 0.11
CA VAL A 392 -8.54 -3.43 -1.29
C VAL A 392 -7.31 -3.26 -2.19
N ARG A 393 -6.41 -2.32 -1.85
CA ARG A 393 -5.16 -2.13 -2.59
C ARG A 393 -4.32 -3.41 -2.64
N ALA A 394 -4.21 -4.12 -1.53
CA ALA A 394 -3.41 -5.34 -1.46
C ALA A 394 -3.97 -6.43 -2.39
N GLU A 395 -5.29 -6.59 -2.46
CA GLU A 395 -5.90 -7.58 -3.36
C GLU A 395 -5.79 -7.16 -4.84
N ALA A 396 -6.01 -5.87 -5.15
CA ALA A 396 -5.86 -5.34 -6.51
C ALA A 396 -4.45 -5.58 -7.08
N LYS A 397 -3.40 -5.43 -6.25
CA LYS A 397 -2.02 -5.70 -6.64
C LYS A 397 -1.77 -7.18 -6.96
N LYS A 398 -2.44 -8.10 -6.26
CA LYS A 398 -2.40 -9.54 -6.58
C LYS A 398 -3.10 -9.84 -7.91
N VAL A 399 -4.21 -9.16 -8.19
CA VAL A 399 -4.87 -9.25 -9.51
C VAL A 399 -3.95 -8.74 -10.60
N ALA A 400 -3.30 -7.58 -10.42
CA ALA A 400 -2.32 -7.04 -11.36
C ALA A 400 -1.12 -7.98 -11.57
N ASP A 401 -0.56 -8.56 -10.51
CA ASP A 401 0.50 -9.58 -10.61
C ASP A 401 0.05 -10.79 -11.46
N LEU A 402 -1.14 -11.36 -11.20
CA LEU A 402 -1.69 -12.43 -12.03
C LEU A 402 -1.89 -12.00 -13.49
N MET A 403 -2.37 -10.78 -13.71
CA MET A 403 -2.57 -10.26 -15.06
C MET A 403 -1.25 -10.21 -15.82
N GLY A 404 -0.16 -9.76 -15.18
CA GLY A 404 1.17 -9.74 -15.77
C GLY A 404 1.74 -11.11 -16.10
N ARG A 405 1.41 -12.14 -15.31
CA ARG A 405 1.88 -13.52 -15.52
C ARG A 405 1.08 -14.28 -16.57
N LEU A 406 -0.25 -14.14 -16.54
CA LEU A 406 -1.17 -15.07 -17.19
C LEU A 406 -1.80 -14.54 -18.48
N LEU A 407 -1.82 -13.23 -18.70
CA LEU A 407 -2.26 -12.67 -19.99
C LEU A 407 -1.14 -12.82 -21.02
N PHE A 408 -1.52 -12.84 -22.29
CA PHE A 408 -0.57 -12.95 -23.38
C PHE A 408 0.25 -11.66 -23.48
N TYR A 409 1.56 -11.78 -23.23
CA TYR A 409 2.46 -10.63 -23.01
C TYR A 409 2.48 -9.65 -24.18
N ASP A 410 2.69 -10.17 -25.40
CA ASP A 410 2.88 -9.34 -26.59
C ASP A 410 1.65 -8.48 -26.92
N ASP A 411 0.46 -8.92 -26.51
CA ASP A 411 -0.78 -8.18 -26.74
C ASP A 411 -1.04 -7.13 -25.65
N TRP A 412 -0.76 -7.41 -24.37
CA TRP A 412 -1.09 -6.45 -23.32
C TRP A 412 -0.02 -5.38 -23.15
N ILE A 413 1.25 -5.66 -23.44
CA ILE A 413 2.37 -4.75 -23.16
C ILE A 413 2.22 -3.40 -23.88
N GLU A 414 1.93 -3.41 -25.18
CA GLU A 414 1.78 -2.17 -25.97
C GLU A 414 0.61 -1.34 -25.45
N ASN A 415 -0.49 -2.00 -25.10
CA ASN A 415 -1.67 -1.35 -24.54
C ASN A 415 -1.43 -0.81 -23.13
N GLY A 416 -0.63 -1.51 -22.32
CA GLY A 416 -0.19 -1.05 -21.02
C GLY A 416 0.68 0.19 -21.11
N LEU A 417 1.66 0.20 -22.03
CA LEU A 417 2.52 1.35 -22.31
C LEU A 417 1.73 2.55 -22.83
N ASP A 418 0.81 2.34 -23.78
CA ASP A 418 -0.11 3.38 -24.25
C ASP A 418 -0.99 3.92 -23.12
N GLY A 419 -1.43 3.04 -22.21
CA GLY A 419 -2.15 3.42 -21.00
C GLY A 419 -1.34 4.35 -20.10
N LEU A 420 -0.05 4.08 -19.91
CA LEU A 420 0.86 4.94 -19.15
C LEU A 420 1.10 6.29 -19.85
N VAL A 421 1.26 6.31 -21.17
CA VAL A 421 1.42 7.55 -21.96
C VAL A 421 0.17 8.43 -21.83
N ARG A 422 -1.02 7.85 -21.91
CA ARG A 422 -2.29 8.59 -21.79
C ARG A 422 -2.61 9.00 -20.35
N ASN A 423 -2.08 8.28 -19.36
CA ASN A 423 -2.43 8.46 -17.95
C ASN A 423 -1.18 8.46 -17.06
N ALA A 424 -0.47 9.58 -17.01
CA ALA A 424 0.63 9.79 -16.05
C ALA A 424 0.12 9.94 -14.61
N ARG A 425 -0.22 8.81 -13.98
CA ARG A 425 -0.84 8.74 -12.65
C ARG A 425 -0.31 7.56 -11.85
N GLU A 426 -0.27 7.74 -10.52
CA GLU A 426 0.12 6.70 -9.55
C GLU A 426 -0.67 5.39 -9.76
N SER A 427 -1.97 5.47 -10.05
CA SER A 427 -2.84 4.30 -10.25
C SER A 427 -2.36 3.40 -11.39
N TYR A 428 -2.12 3.99 -12.55
CA TYR A 428 -1.68 3.28 -13.76
C TYR A 428 -0.25 2.75 -13.60
N LEU A 429 0.68 3.57 -13.07
CA LEU A 429 2.05 3.10 -12.84
C LEU A 429 2.10 1.96 -11.83
N THR A 430 1.31 2.03 -10.75
CA THR A 430 1.27 0.98 -9.74
C THR A 430 0.79 -0.34 -10.33
N CYS A 431 -0.32 -0.32 -11.08
CA CYS A 431 -0.85 -1.53 -11.71
C CYS A 431 0.14 -2.10 -12.73
N PHE A 432 0.66 -1.25 -13.62
CA PHE A 432 1.66 -1.64 -14.60
C PHE A 432 2.93 -2.19 -13.93
N PHE A 433 3.36 -1.63 -12.79
CA PHE A 433 4.47 -2.15 -12.00
C PHE A 433 4.27 -3.60 -11.57
N TYR A 434 3.13 -3.95 -10.98
CA TYR A 434 2.88 -5.34 -10.57
C TYR A 434 2.74 -6.27 -11.78
N MET A 435 2.11 -5.82 -12.86
CA MET A 435 2.02 -6.59 -14.10
C MET A 435 3.39 -6.85 -14.74
N PHE A 436 4.16 -5.79 -14.98
CA PHE A 436 5.42 -5.86 -15.70
C PHE A 436 6.51 -6.56 -14.88
N SER A 437 6.56 -6.33 -13.57
CA SER A 437 7.53 -7.02 -12.71
C SER A 437 7.27 -8.53 -12.65
N ALA A 438 6.00 -8.93 -12.73
CA ALA A 438 5.63 -10.34 -12.70
C ALA A 438 5.79 -11.06 -14.04
N SER A 439 5.79 -10.33 -15.16
CA SER A 439 5.88 -10.90 -16.51
C SER A 439 7.28 -11.42 -16.84
N LEU A 440 7.35 -12.42 -17.72
CA LEU A 440 8.62 -12.91 -18.30
C LEU A 440 9.10 -12.06 -19.48
N GLY A 441 8.24 -11.20 -20.02
CA GLY A 441 8.56 -10.36 -21.17
C GLY A 441 9.36 -9.09 -20.79
N GLY A 442 9.70 -8.34 -21.82
CA GLY A 442 10.44 -7.08 -21.72
C GLY A 442 11.64 -7.13 -22.63
N ASN A 443 11.51 -6.66 -23.87
CA ASN A 443 12.66 -6.50 -24.76
C ASN A 443 13.34 -5.12 -24.54
N PHE A 444 14.53 -4.94 -25.10
CA PHE A 444 15.28 -3.70 -24.94
C PHE A 444 14.49 -2.44 -25.35
N GLU A 445 13.76 -2.49 -26.47
CA GLU A 445 12.97 -1.35 -26.96
C GLU A 445 11.87 -0.95 -25.99
N GLN A 446 11.22 -1.93 -25.37
CA GLN A 446 10.18 -1.71 -24.34
C GLN A 446 10.78 -1.13 -23.06
N LEU A 447 11.94 -1.65 -22.61
CA LEU A 447 12.66 -1.09 -21.46
C LEU A 447 13.05 0.36 -21.70
N LEU A 448 13.59 0.66 -22.89
CA LEU A 448 14.00 2.00 -23.29
C LEU A 448 12.81 2.95 -23.44
N ARG A 449 11.69 2.49 -24.00
CA ARG A 449 10.45 3.28 -24.10
C ARG A 449 9.92 3.62 -22.71
N LEU A 450 9.93 2.67 -21.79
CA LEU A 450 9.48 2.89 -20.42
C LEU A 450 10.42 3.82 -19.64
N SER A 451 11.74 3.69 -19.79
CA SER A 451 12.69 4.59 -19.13
C SER A 451 12.58 6.04 -19.65
N LYS A 452 12.38 6.22 -20.97
CA LYS A 452 12.08 7.52 -21.59
C LYS A 452 10.79 8.13 -21.03
N LEU A 453 9.75 7.32 -20.85
CA LEU A 453 8.50 7.76 -20.25
C LEU A 453 8.68 8.19 -18.78
N LEU A 454 9.43 7.42 -17.99
CA LEU A 454 9.66 7.75 -16.57
C LEU A 454 10.55 9.00 -16.40
N ARG A 455 11.42 9.32 -17.37
CA ARG A 455 12.20 10.57 -17.39
C ARG A 455 11.35 11.81 -17.71
N SER A 456 10.20 11.66 -18.36
CA SER A 456 9.36 12.83 -18.70
C SER A 456 8.90 13.58 -17.45
N SER A 457 8.58 14.87 -17.61
CA SER A 457 8.12 15.73 -16.53
C SER A 457 6.84 15.21 -15.87
N ASP A 458 5.92 14.65 -16.67
CA ASP A 458 4.67 14.05 -16.19
C ASP A 458 4.87 12.95 -15.12
N TYR A 459 6.04 12.28 -15.11
CA TYR A 459 6.40 11.27 -14.13
C TYR A 459 7.45 11.78 -13.13
N SER A 460 8.64 12.13 -13.60
CA SER A 460 9.80 12.39 -12.73
C SER A 460 9.74 13.72 -11.97
N HIS A 461 8.82 14.64 -12.32
CA HIS A 461 8.63 15.91 -11.61
C HIS A 461 7.48 15.84 -10.58
N THR A 462 7.04 14.63 -10.22
CA THR A 462 5.95 14.47 -9.26
C THR A 462 6.37 14.75 -7.82
N LEU A 463 5.55 15.52 -7.09
CA LEU A 463 5.71 15.77 -5.65
C LEU A 463 4.98 14.76 -4.76
N LYS A 464 4.36 13.72 -5.33
CA LYS A 464 3.56 12.73 -4.59
C LYS A 464 4.46 11.57 -4.12
N PRO A 465 4.68 11.37 -2.80
CA PRO A 465 5.65 10.38 -2.31
C PRO A 465 5.39 8.94 -2.79
N ARG A 466 4.12 8.50 -2.80
CA ARG A 466 3.79 7.16 -3.31
C ARG A 466 4.07 7.00 -4.81
N PHE A 467 3.87 8.07 -5.59
CA PHE A 467 4.16 8.02 -7.02
C PHE A 467 5.67 7.98 -7.25
N GLN A 468 6.45 8.79 -6.52
CA GLN A 468 7.92 8.75 -6.48
C GLN A 468 8.43 7.34 -6.16
N LEU A 469 7.90 6.71 -5.10
CA LEU A 469 8.24 5.34 -4.69
C LEU A 469 8.02 4.32 -5.83
N TYR A 470 6.90 4.40 -6.56
CA TYR A 470 6.64 3.47 -7.66
C TYR A 470 7.45 3.76 -8.91
N ILE A 471 7.88 5.01 -9.14
CA ILE A 471 8.86 5.33 -10.18
C ILE A 471 10.19 4.66 -9.84
N ILE A 472 10.72 4.83 -8.62
CA ILE A 472 11.98 4.18 -8.19
C ILE A 472 11.86 2.65 -8.30
N LYS A 473 10.76 2.06 -7.82
CA LYS A 473 10.50 0.61 -7.97
C LYS A 473 10.51 0.17 -9.43
N MET A 474 9.91 0.94 -10.33
CA MET A 474 9.91 0.60 -11.74
C MET A 474 11.31 0.70 -12.35
N LEU A 475 12.10 1.72 -11.97
CA LEU A 475 13.49 1.85 -12.40
C LEU A 475 14.35 0.67 -11.92
N GLU A 476 14.13 0.18 -10.69
CA GLU A 476 14.77 -1.05 -10.20
C GLU A 476 14.38 -2.27 -11.05
N THR A 477 13.08 -2.43 -11.36
CA THR A 477 12.59 -3.52 -12.25
C THR A 477 13.21 -3.42 -13.65
N LEU A 478 13.38 -2.21 -14.19
CA LEU A 478 14.05 -1.99 -15.48
C LEU A 478 15.51 -2.46 -15.42
N LEU A 479 16.25 -2.18 -14.34
CA LEU A 479 17.60 -2.70 -14.15
C LEU A 479 17.61 -4.23 -14.05
N ASP A 480 16.70 -4.83 -13.29
CA ASP A 480 16.61 -6.29 -13.13
C ASP A 480 16.37 -6.99 -14.47
N LYS A 481 15.45 -6.45 -15.28
CA LYS A 481 15.16 -6.98 -16.61
C LYS A 481 16.26 -6.67 -17.63
N SER A 482 17.01 -5.57 -17.48
CA SER A 482 18.13 -5.25 -18.37
C SER A 482 19.22 -6.32 -18.40
N ALA A 483 19.36 -7.10 -17.32
CA ALA A 483 20.29 -8.23 -17.26
C ALA A 483 19.86 -9.44 -18.10
N GLN A 484 18.60 -9.49 -18.55
CA GLN A 484 17.99 -10.63 -19.24
C GLN A 484 17.71 -10.34 -20.72
N VAL A 485 17.88 -9.08 -21.17
CA VAL A 485 17.63 -8.69 -22.57
C VAL A 485 18.86 -8.87 -23.45
N THR A 486 18.62 -9.15 -24.72
CA THR A 486 19.68 -9.10 -25.74
C THR A 486 19.87 -7.65 -26.20
N ALA A 487 20.92 -7.00 -25.73
CA ALA A 487 21.29 -5.62 -26.08
C ALA A 487 22.81 -5.46 -26.14
N THR A 488 23.29 -4.53 -26.95
CA THR A 488 24.70 -4.12 -26.96
C THR A 488 25.04 -3.32 -25.70
N LEU A 489 26.33 -3.21 -25.37
CA LEU A 489 26.77 -2.38 -24.25
C LEU A 489 26.34 -0.92 -24.42
N GLU A 490 26.44 -0.36 -25.63
CA GLU A 490 26.03 1.02 -25.93
C GLU A 490 24.53 1.23 -25.67
N GLN A 491 23.70 0.28 -26.08
CA GLN A 491 22.27 0.29 -25.81
C GLN A 491 21.96 0.23 -24.30
N LEU A 492 22.66 -0.63 -23.55
CA LEU A 492 22.49 -0.70 -22.10
C LEU A 492 22.94 0.59 -21.40
N LEU A 493 24.02 1.22 -21.86
CA LEU A 493 24.47 2.52 -21.34
C LEU A 493 23.43 3.62 -21.61
N GLU A 494 22.79 3.65 -22.79
CA GLU A 494 21.67 4.57 -23.07
C GLU A 494 20.52 4.32 -22.08
N LEU A 495 20.15 3.06 -21.83
CA LEU A 495 19.10 2.72 -20.87
C LEU A 495 19.46 3.20 -19.45
N TYR A 496 20.70 2.96 -19.01
CA TYR A 496 21.17 3.36 -17.69
C TYR A 496 21.24 4.87 -17.52
N GLU A 497 21.53 5.62 -18.57
CA GLU A 497 21.42 7.07 -18.57
C GLU A 497 19.99 7.53 -18.26
N TYR A 498 18.98 7.00 -18.95
CA TYR A 498 17.58 7.34 -18.67
C TYR A 498 17.17 6.98 -17.24
N ILE A 499 17.62 5.83 -16.74
CA ILE A 499 17.35 5.37 -15.37
C ILE A 499 17.99 6.30 -14.35
N TYR A 500 19.26 6.68 -14.58
CA TYR A 500 19.99 7.62 -13.73
C TYR A 500 19.27 8.98 -13.70
N VAL A 501 18.91 9.55 -14.85
CA VAL A 501 18.27 10.88 -14.90
C VAL A 501 16.92 10.87 -14.20
N ALA A 502 16.06 9.90 -14.50
CA ALA A 502 14.75 9.77 -13.84
C ALA A 502 14.89 9.55 -12.32
N GLY A 503 15.83 8.70 -11.91
CA GLY A 503 16.12 8.43 -10.50
C GLY A 503 16.59 9.68 -9.76
N MET A 504 17.53 10.43 -10.33
CA MET A 504 18.08 11.65 -9.74
C MET A 504 17.00 12.73 -9.53
N LYS A 505 16.11 12.94 -10.51
CA LYS A 505 15.01 13.90 -10.38
C LYS A 505 14.07 13.56 -9.22
N VAL A 506 13.64 12.28 -9.17
CA VAL A 506 12.71 11.81 -8.14
C VAL A 506 13.36 11.86 -6.75
N MET A 507 14.64 11.47 -6.65
CA MET A 507 15.41 11.58 -5.41
C MET A 507 15.54 13.02 -4.95
N ALA A 508 15.85 13.95 -5.85
CA ALA A 508 16.01 15.36 -5.53
C ALA A 508 14.71 15.96 -4.96
N LEU A 509 13.58 15.72 -5.62
CA LEU A 509 12.28 16.17 -5.12
C LEU A 509 11.91 15.52 -3.78
N SER A 510 12.19 14.23 -3.62
CA SER A 510 11.96 13.54 -2.35
C SER A 510 12.82 14.12 -1.21
N TYR A 511 14.10 14.39 -1.48
CA TYR A 511 15.01 15.02 -0.55
C TYR A 511 14.52 16.40 -0.10
N SER A 512 14.12 17.28 -1.03
CA SER A 512 13.69 18.63 -0.66
C SER A 512 12.36 18.66 0.10
N LEU A 513 11.52 17.64 -0.03
CA LEU A 513 10.26 17.52 0.71
C LEU A 513 10.43 16.94 2.13
N THR A 514 11.40 16.05 2.34
CA THR A 514 11.45 15.18 3.53
C THR A 514 12.83 15.05 4.20
N GLY A 515 13.89 15.58 3.59
CA GLY A 515 15.27 15.51 4.04
C GLY A 515 16.00 14.22 3.65
N SER A 516 17.24 14.08 4.14
CA SER A 516 18.18 12.98 3.80
C SER A 516 17.79 11.61 4.35
N HIS A 517 16.92 11.53 5.36
CA HIS A 517 16.58 10.27 6.04
C HIS A 517 15.31 9.59 5.49
N ASN A 518 14.87 9.94 4.28
CA ASN A 518 13.73 9.32 3.62
C ASN A 518 14.11 7.95 3.01
N GLU A 519 13.25 6.95 3.20
CA GLU A 519 13.33 5.63 2.56
C GLU A 519 13.43 5.73 1.03
N ASP A 520 12.70 6.65 0.40
CA ASP A 520 12.73 6.85 -1.06
C ASP A 520 14.11 7.34 -1.54
N VAL A 521 14.73 8.28 -0.81
CA VAL A 521 16.07 8.78 -1.11
C VAL A 521 17.11 7.67 -0.95
N ASN A 522 17.02 6.88 0.12
CA ASN A 522 17.92 5.74 0.36
C ASN A 522 17.80 4.68 -0.74
N ARG A 523 16.57 4.38 -1.20
CA ARG A 523 16.35 3.43 -2.30
C ARG A 523 16.86 3.96 -3.63
N GLY A 524 16.66 5.25 -3.89
CA GLY A 524 17.25 5.91 -5.04
C GLY A 524 18.78 5.85 -5.03
N GLN A 525 19.42 6.07 -3.88
CA GLN A 525 20.88 5.94 -3.77
C GLN A 525 21.35 4.51 -4.10
N LEU A 526 20.65 3.50 -3.59
CA LEU A 526 20.92 2.10 -3.93
C LEU A 526 20.74 1.82 -5.44
N LEU A 527 19.73 2.42 -6.07
CA LEU A 527 19.53 2.34 -7.53
C LEU A 527 20.75 2.89 -8.28
N ILE A 528 21.27 4.06 -7.89
CA ILE A 528 22.45 4.67 -8.51
C ILE A 528 23.70 3.78 -8.28
N GLU A 529 23.89 3.24 -7.08
CA GLU A 529 24.99 2.30 -6.80
C GLU A 529 24.93 1.03 -7.65
N ARG A 530 23.72 0.56 -7.98
CA ARG A 530 23.55 -0.57 -8.90
C ARG A 530 23.94 -0.21 -10.33
N VAL A 531 23.58 0.97 -10.82
CA VAL A 531 24.02 1.47 -12.14
C VAL A 531 25.56 1.56 -12.19
N VAL A 532 26.17 2.12 -11.15
CA VAL A 532 27.63 2.22 -11.02
C VAL A 532 28.31 0.85 -11.11
N LYS A 533 27.74 -0.18 -10.46
CA LYS A 533 28.25 -1.56 -10.53
C LYS A 533 28.11 -2.17 -11.93
N LEU A 534 26.98 -1.93 -12.60
CA LEU A 534 26.75 -2.44 -13.97
C LEU A 534 27.70 -1.80 -14.98
N GLU A 535 28.05 -0.53 -14.79
CA GLU A 535 29.00 0.19 -15.64
C GLU A 535 30.48 0.02 -15.25
N ASN A 536 30.79 -0.65 -14.14
CA ASN A 536 32.14 -0.70 -13.56
C ASN A 536 32.76 0.70 -13.34
N SER A 537 31.97 1.63 -12.81
CA SER A 537 32.36 3.03 -12.62
C SER A 537 32.41 3.41 -11.13
N THR A 538 32.45 4.71 -10.82
CA THR A 538 32.21 5.25 -9.48
C THR A 538 31.04 6.23 -9.51
N VAL A 539 30.42 6.48 -8.35
CA VAL A 539 29.34 7.48 -8.22
C VAL A 539 29.80 8.86 -8.71
N ALA A 540 31.03 9.24 -8.36
CA ALA A 540 31.62 10.50 -8.80
C ALA A 540 31.72 10.60 -10.33
N LEU A 541 32.30 9.59 -10.99
CA LEU A 541 32.44 9.59 -12.45
C LEU A 541 31.09 9.60 -13.17
N LEU A 542 30.09 8.90 -12.61
CA LEU A 542 28.74 8.88 -13.15
C LEU A 542 28.09 10.27 -13.06
N HIS A 543 28.26 10.97 -11.93
CA HIS A 543 27.80 12.36 -11.77
C HIS A 543 28.50 13.31 -12.75
N GLU A 544 29.82 13.24 -12.92
CA GLU A 544 30.53 14.08 -13.89
C GLU A 544 30.01 13.90 -15.32
N ARG A 545 29.67 12.66 -15.71
CA ARG A 545 29.24 12.35 -17.08
C ARG A 545 27.77 12.70 -17.35
N LEU A 546 26.88 12.39 -16.41
CA LEU A 546 25.43 12.37 -16.67
C LEU A 546 24.65 13.49 -15.99
N PHE A 547 25.19 14.14 -14.95
CA PHE A 547 24.40 15.08 -14.16
C PHE A 547 23.99 16.35 -14.92
N ALA A 548 24.79 16.78 -15.91
CA ALA A 548 24.43 17.88 -16.79
C ALA A 548 23.07 17.66 -17.47
N LEU A 549 22.77 16.42 -17.88
CA LEU A 549 21.49 16.05 -18.49
C LEU A 549 20.31 16.22 -17.51
N VAL A 550 20.55 16.04 -16.21
CA VAL A 550 19.52 16.22 -15.18
C VAL A 550 19.24 17.71 -14.96
N LEU A 551 20.28 18.56 -15.01
CA LEU A 551 20.15 20.01 -14.92
C LEU A 551 19.43 20.60 -16.13
N ASP A 552 19.72 20.09 -17.33
CA ASP A 552 19.10 20.54 -18.58
C ASP A 552 17.58 20.33 -18.56
N ASP A 553 17.12 19.24 -17.95
CA ASP A 553 15.71 18.90 -17.80
C ASP A 553 14.93 19.81 -16.81
N ILE A 554 15.60 20.72 -16.08
CA ILE A 554 14.93 21.68 -15.19
C ILE A 554 14.39 22.86 -16.03
N GLU A 555 13.07 22.93 -16.17
CA GLU A 555 12.38 23.96 -16.95
C GLU A 555 11.67 24.99 -16.06
N ASN A 556 11.24 26.12 -16.65
CA ASN A 556 10.37 27.14 -16.03
C ASN A 556 10.94 27.91 -14.82
N LEU A 557 12.25 27.89 -14.59
CA LEU A 557 12.90 28.69 -13.53
C LEU A 557 12.85 30.21 -13.79
N ASP A 558 12.51 30.62 -15.01
CA ASP A 558 12.37 32.02 -15.44
C ASP A 558 11.05 32.68 -14.99
N ALA A 559 10.19 31.94 -14.28
CA ALA A 559 8.98 32.46 -13.66
C ALA A 559 9.23 32.95 -12.21
N ALA A 560 8.29 33.75 -11.68
CA ALA A 560 8.28 34.19 -10.29
C ALA A 560 7.83 33.05 -9.34
N LEU A 561 8.73 32.10 -9.09
CA LEU A 561 8.46 30.90 -8.29
C LEU A 561 8.76 31.10 -6.79
N GLU A 562 7.95 30.48 -5.94
CA GLU A 562 8.21 30.35 -4.50
C GLU A 562 9.13 29.14 -4.21
N ASP A 563 9.57 29.02 -2.97
CA ASP A 563 10.54 28.01 -2.53
C ASP A 563 9.99 26.58 -2.49
N ASN A 564 8.67 26.42 -2.54
CA ASN A 564 7.97 25.14 -2.62
C ASN A 564 7.60 24.75 -4.06
N ALA A 565 7.95 25.58 -5.06
CA ALA A 565 7.68 25.27 -6.46
C ALA A 565 8.56 24.12 -6.93
N GLU A 566 8.00 23.24 -7.77
CA GLU A 566 8.65 22.02 -8.23
C GLU A 566 10.04 22.27 -8.86
N PRO A 567 10.24 23.22 -9.80
CA PRO A 567 11.57 23.46 -10.38
C PRO A 567 12.61 23.91 -9.35
N VAL A 568 12.19 24.68 -8.34
CA VAL A 568 13.06 25.16 -7.26
C VAL A 568 13.44 24.01 -6.33
N LEU A 569 12.47 23.19 -5.93
CA LEU A 569 12.72 21.99 -5.13
C LEU A 569 13.61 20.98 -5.87
N LEU A 570 13.43 20.84 -7.18
CA LEU A 570 14.25 19.96 -8.00
C LEU A 570 15.72 20.44 -7.99
N LEU A 571 15.97 21.72 -8.29
CA LEU A 571 17.33 22.27 -8.26
C LEU A 571 17.95 22.20 -6.86
N ASP A 572 17.18 22.53 -5.82
CA ASP A 572 17.57 22.45 -4.42
C ASP A 572 18.06 21.03 -4.04
N GLY A 573 17.24 20.01 -4.33
CA GLY A 573 17.58 18.63 -4.05
C GLY A 573 18.79 18.14 -4.85
N LEU A 574 18.90 18.54 -6.13
CA LEU A 574 20.02 18.19 -6.98
C LEU A 574 21.36 18.75 -6.47
N ILE A 575 21.38 20.01 -6.01
CA ILE A 575 22.57 20.61 -5.38
C ILE A 575 22.98 19.85 -4.12
N ASN A 576 22.01 19.46 -3.29
CA ASN A 576 22.28 18.74 -2.06
C ASN A 576 22.74 17.29 -2.28
N LEU A 577 22.28 16.63 -3.36
CA LEU A 577 22.63 15.24 -3.64
C LEU A 577 23.95 15.08 -4.39
N CYS A 578 24.23 15.94 -5.37
CA CYS A 578 25.41 15.79 -6.24
C CYS A 578 26.52 16.83 -6.01
N HIS A 579 26.20 17.89 -5.26
CA HIS A 579 27.12 18.99 -4.93
C HIS A 579 27.69 19.71 -6.16
N ILE A 580 28.69 20.55 -5.93
CA ILE A 580 29.37 21.34 -6.97
C ILE A 580 30.48 20.48 -7.58
N ARG A 581 30.50 20.36 -8.91
CA ARG A 581 31.52 19.58 -9.66
C ARG A 581 31.96 20.31 -10.91
N ALA A 582 33.16 20.00 -11.38
CA ALA A 582 33.79 20.69 -12.49
C ALA A 582 33.00 20.55 -13.81
N ALA A 583 32.51 19.34 -14.14
CA ALA A 583 31.94 19.07 -15.46
C ALA A 583 30.67 19.88 -15.78
N TYR A 584 29.88 20.25 -14.76
CA TYR A 584 28.59 20.92 -14.94
C TYR A 584 28.46 22.25 -14.19
N LEU A 585 29.52 22.75 -13.56
CA LEU A 585 29.48 24.03 -12.85
C LEU A 585 28.95 25.19 -13.71
N PRO A 586 29.34 25.36 -15.00
CA PRO A 586 28.78 26.44 -15.82
C PRO A 586 27.26 26.33 -16.01
N ALA A 587 26.75 25.11 -16.20
CA ALA A 587 25.31 24.87 -16.33
C ALA A 587 24.58 25.14 -15.00
N LEU A 588 25.17 24.75 -13.87
CA LEU A 588 24.65 25.04 -12.54
C LEU A 588 24.58 26.55 -12.27
N ILE A 589 25.66 27.29 -12.58
CA ILE A 589 25.71 28.75 -12.45
C ILE A 589 24.58 29.40 -13.25
N ALA A 590 24.38 28.99 -14.50
CA ALA A 590 23.31 29.53 -15.35
C ALA A 590 21.92 29.30 -14.73
N LYS A 591 21.64 28.10 -14.20
CA LYS A 591 20.34 27.81 -13.55
C LYS A 591 20.14 28.62 -12.27
N VAL A 592 21.18 28.78 -11.45
CA VAL A 592 21.13 29.59 -10.23
C VAL A 592 20.90 31.07 -10.55
N GLN A 593 21.56 31.61 -11.57
CA GLN A 593 21.34 32.99 -12.04
C GLN A 593 19.90 33.22 -12.48
N ILE A 594 19.28 32.25 -13.16
CA ILE A 594 17.87 32.34 -13.54
C ILE A 594 16.97 32.42 -12.29
N VAL A 595 17.21 31.59 -11.26
CA VAL A 595 16.46 31.67 -9.99
C VAL A 595 16.63 33.04 -9.34
N PHE A 596 17.87 33.51 -9.25
CA PHE A 596 18.21 34.76 -8.60
C PHE A 596 17.67 36.00 -9.33
N ALA A 597 17.50 35.93 -10.65
CA ALA A 597 16.94 37.00 -11.45
C ALA A 597 15.40 37.03 -11.42
N ASN A 598 14.74 35.87 -11.35
CA ASN A 598 13.30 35.77 -11.64
C ASN A 598 12.43 35.28 -10.47
N CYS A 599 12.95 34.40 -9.61
CA CYS A 599 12.16 33.78 -8.54
C CYS A 599 12.03 34.67 -7.30
N CYS A 600 11.07 34.34 -6.43
CA CYS A 600 10.83 35.05 -5.17
C CYS A 600 11.97 34.88 -4.17
N ASP A 601 12.08 35.83 -3.23
CA ASP A 601 13.11 35.86 -2.17
C ASP A 601 13.28 34.52 -1.43
N SER A 602 12.18 33.81 -1.13
CA SER A 602 12.25 32.52 -0.43
C SER A 602 12.95 31.44 -1.25
N ALA A 603 12.72 31.40 -2.57
CA ALA A 603 13.36 30.45 -3.48
C ALA A 603 14.86 30.75 -3.62
N GLN A 604 15.22 32.03 -3.74
CA GLN A 604 16.62 32.46 -3.79
C GLN A 604 17.37 32.04 -2.52
N VAL A 605 16.78 32.31 -1.35
CA VAL A 605 17.33 31.93 -0.03
C VAL A 605 17.54 30.42 0.07
N ARG A 606 16.57 29.61 -0.39
CA ARG A 606 16.69 28.14 -0.38
C ARG A 606 17.87 27.68 -1.21
N ILE A 607 17.95 28.08 -2.48
CA ILE A 607 19.03 27.68 -3.39
C ILE A 607 20.39 28.13 -2.85
N PHE A 608 20.49 29.37 -2.36
CA PHE A 608 21.75 29.88 -1.82
C PHE A 608 22.19 29.13 -0.56
N SER A 609 21.23 28.73 0.29
CA SER A 609 21.52 27.90 1.47
C SER A 609 22.11 26.55 1.07
N SER A 610 21.54 25.91 0.05
CA SER A 610 22.02 24.62 -0.48
C SER A 610 23.40 24.74 -1.13
N LEU A 611 23.68 25.83 -1.84
CA LEU A 611 25.01 26.14 -2.36
C LEU A 611 26.04 26.32 -1.24
N SER A 612 25.68 26.99 -0.15
CA SER A 612 26.56 27.16 1.02
C SER A 612 26.99 25.83 1.64
N ILE A 613 26.06 24.88 1.74
CA ILE A 613 26.37 23.53 2.25
C ILE A 613 27.26 22.78 1.24
N ALA A 614 26.91 22.79 -0.05
CA ALA A 614 27.69 22.13 -1.09
C ALA A 614 29.11 22.70 -1.21
N ALA A 615 29.29 24.00 -0.98
CA ALA A 615 30.58 24.69 -1.01
C ALA A 615 31.60 24.18 0.02
N LEU A 616 31.15 23.59 1.14
CA LEU A 616 32.06 22.98 2.12
C LEU A 616 32.80 21.77 1.57
N LEU A 617 32.25 21.12 0.53
CA LEU A 617 32.77 19.89 -0.07
C LEU A 617 33.57 20.15 -1.36
N TRP A 618 33.90 21.40 -1.67
CA TRP A 618 34.51 21.78 -2.96
C TRP A 618 35.73 20.92 -3.32
N SER A 619 36.72 20.81 -2.42
CA SER A 619 37.93 20.00 -2.69
C SER A 619 37.65 18.50 -2.83
N ASP A 620 36.56 18.01 -2.23
CA ASP A 620 36.19 16.59 -2.29
C ASP A 620 35.45 16.27 -3.60
N THR A 621 34.74 17.24 -4.17
CA THR A 621 33.84 17.01 -5.32
C THR A 621 34.34 17.60 -6.63
N VAL A 622 35.09 18.71 -6.61
CA VAL A 622 35.67 19.34 -7.80
C VAL A 622 37.01 18.69 -8.12
N SER A 623 36.96 17.57 -8.85
CA SER A 623 38.15 16.79 -9.21
C SER A 623 38.80 17.28 -10.51
N CYS A 624 39.56 18.38 -10.45
CA CYS A 624 40.37 18.89 -11.56
C CYS A 624 41.74 19.42 -11.10
N GLU A 625 42.59 19.83 -12.05
CA GLU A 625 43.88 20.44 -11.71
C GLU A 625 43.69 21.77 -10.96
N ARG A 626 44.58 22.07 -10.01
CA ARG A 626 44.45 23.23 -9.11
C ARG A 626 44.21 24.55 -9.85
N GLU A 627 44.97 24.84 -10.91
CA GLU A 627 44.81 26.08 -11.67
C GLU A 627 43.41 26.20 -12.29
N GLN A 628 42.90 25.07 -12.81
CA GLN A 628 41.53 24.99 -13.32
C GLN A 628 40.49 25.14 -12.20
N SER A 629 40.71 24.51 -11.05
CA SER A 629 39.86 24.65 -9.85
C SER A 629 39.79 26.12 -9.40
N THR A 630 40.93 26.81 -9.31
CA THR A 630 40.99 28.24 -8.97
C THR A 630 40.22 29.10 -9.96
N GLN A 631 40.33 28.83 -11.28
CA GLN A 631 39.57 29.58 -12.28
C GLN A 631 38.06 29.35 -12.16
N LEU A 632 37.63 28.10 -11.98
CA LEU A 632 36.23 27.74 -11.77
C LEU A 632 35.65 28.37 -10.51
N LEU A 633 36.41 28.33 -9.43
CA LEU A 633 36.09 28.96 -8.16
C LEU A 633 35.97 30.48 -8.29
N SER A 634 36.94 31.13 -8.96
CA SER A 634 36.89 32.57 -9.21
C SER A 634 35.65 32.96 -10.00
N ASN A 635 35.30 32.21 -11.05
CA ASN A 635 34.10 32.48 -11.84
C ASN A 635 32.84 32.33 -10.98
N PHE A 636 32.75 31.26 -10.17
CA PHE A 636 31.61 31.04 -9.28
C PHE A 636 31.46 32.17 -8.25
N VAL A 637 32.56 32.61 -7.63
CA VAL A 637 32.55 33.74 -6.67
C VAL A 637 32.07 35.02 -7.36
N ASN A 638 32.63 35.36 -8.53
CA ASN A 638 32.30 36.59 -9.24
C ASN A 638 30.84 36.62 -9.73
N GLU A 639 30.32 35.48 -10.19
CA GLU A 639 28.99 35.42 -10.80
C GLU A 639 27.85 35.17 -9.82
N ILE A 640 28.08 34.42 -8.74
CA ILE A 640 27.03 34.00 -7.79
C ILE A 640 27.13 34.71 -6.44
N ILE A 641 28.34 35.00 -5.96
CA ILE A 641 28.54 35.47 -4.57
C ILE A 641 28.73 36.98 -4.51
N GLU A 642 29.70 37.51 -5.24
CA GLU A 642 30.10 38.93 -5.21
C GLU A 642 28.92 39.91 -5.40
N PRO A 643 27.95 39.67 -6.33
CA PRO A 643 26.83 40.58 -6.53
C PRO A 643 25.98 40.82 -5.28
N TYR A 644 25.96 39.86 -4.35
CA TYR A 644 25.13 39.87 -3.14
C TYR A 644 25.91 40.28 -1.88
N LEU A 645 27.21 40.54 -1.97
CA LEU A 645 28.02 41.01 -0.84
C LEU A 645 27.83 42.51 -0.55
N SER A 646 27.35 43.28 -1.53
CA SER A 646 27.12 44.71 -1.36
C SER A 646 25.90 45.00 -0.49
N TRP A 647 25.97 46.05 0.32
CA TRP A 647 24.83 46.43 1.16
C TRP A 647 23.66 46.92 0.32
N GLN A 648 22.49 46.35 0.60
CA GLN A 648 21.20 46.79 0.07
C GLN A 648 20.16 46.75 1.19
N ALA A 649 19.16 47.63 1.11
CA ALA A 649 18.11 47.75 2.10
C ALA A 649 17.04 46.65 1.92
N GLY A 650 16.51 46.12 3.02
CA GLY A 650 15.43 45.13 3.03
C GLY A 650 15.84 43.82 3.70
N ALA A 651 14.86 43.12 4.29
CA ALA A 651 15.11 41.87 5.00
C ALA A 651 15.60 40.75 4.08
N SER A 652 15.06 40.65 2.86
CA SER A 652 15.54 39.70 1.84
C SER A 652 16.98 39.99 1.44
N ALA A 653 17.30 41.24 1.10
CA ALA A 653 18.65 41.64 0.75
C ALA A 653 19.67 41.40 1.88
N GLU A 654 19.27 41.58 3.14
CA GLU A 654 20.09 41.22 4.30
C GLU A 654 20.30 39.70 4.44
N ALA A 655 19.27 38.89 4.21
CA ALA A 655 19.37 37.43 4.22
C ALA A 655 20.25 36.90 3.09
N MET A 656 20.06 37.39 1.85
CA MET A 656 20.88 37.05 0.70
C MET A 656 22.35 37.43 0.91
N ARG A 657 22.62 38.60 1.50
CA ARG A 657 23.99 39.01 1.87
C ARG A 657 24.60 38.11 2.92
N SER A 658 23.82 37.71 3.92
CA SER A 658 24.26 36.76 4.95
C SER A 658 24.61 35.40 4.33
N LEU A 659 23.81 34.91 3.37
CA LEU A 659 24.03 33.64 2.67
C LEU A 659 25.20 33.71 1.69
N ALA A 660 25.39 34.82 0.97
CA ALA A 660 26.55 35.05 0.13
C ALA A 660 27.83 35.02 0.96
N MET A 661 27.85 35.71 2.11
CA MET A 661 28.98 35.67 3.04
C MET A 661 29.18 34.29 3.67
N ALA A 662 28.09 33.57 3.99
CA ALA A 662 28.16 32.19 4.48
C ALA A 662 28.77 31.26 3.43
N THR A 663 28.36 31.39 2.16
CA THR A 663 28.86 30.60 1.04
C THR A 663 30.33 30.90 0.77
N LEU A 664 30.74 32.17 0.79
CA LEU A 664 32.15 32.57 0.67
C LEU A 664 33.00 31.97 1.80
N CYS A 665 32.46 31.98 3.02
CA CYS A 665 33.10 31.37 4.17
C CYS A 665 33.18 29.84 4.06
N ALA A 666 32.14 29.21 3.52
CA ALA A 666 32.10 27.77 3.26
C ALA A 666 33.15 27.37 2.21
N LEU A 667 33.24 28.09 1.09
CA LEU A 667 34.29 27.91 0.09
C LEU A 667 35.68 28.11 0.69
N SER A 668 35.87 29.10 1.55
CA SER A 668 37.15 29.33 2.23
C SER A 668 37.58 28.14 3.10
N GLN A 669 36.63 27.38 3.63
CA GLN A 669 36.88 26.15 4.37
C GLN A 669 37.04 24.94 3.45
N GLY A 670 36.22 24.83 2.40
CA GLY A 670 36.17 23.69 1.49
C GLY A 670 37.20 23.72 0.35
N ALA A 671 37.79 24.88 0.04
CA ALA A 671 38.75 25.13 -1.05
C ALA A 671 39.89 26.05 -0.55
N GLY A 672 40.50 25.68 0.58
CA GLY A 672 41.35 26.60 1.35
C GLY A 672 42.64 27.06 0.67
N GLU A 673 43.14 26.36 -0.35
CA GLU A 673 44.32 26.78 -1.11
C GLU A 673 43.93 27.71 -2.26
N GLU A 674 42.94 27.33 -3.07
CA GLU A 674 42.44 28.13 -4.20
C GLU A 674 41.81 29.44 -3.71
N MET A 675 41.09 29.42 -2.58
CA MET A 675 40.50 30.63 -2.00
C MET A 675 41.52 31.68 -1.57
N ARG A 676 42.78 31.30 -1.27
CA ARG A 676 43.83 32.29 -0.96
C ARG A 676 44.19 33.17 -2.15
N GLU A 677 43.97 32.68 -3.36
CA GLU A 677 44.22 33.42 -4.60
C GLU A 677 42.99 34.23 -5.03
N VAL A 678 41.78 33.75 -4.71
CA VAL A 678 40.52 34.41 -5.07
C VAL A 678 40.13 35.51 -4.08
N LEU A 679 40.27 35.30 -2.76
CA LEU A 679 39.83 36.26 -1.74
C LEU A 679 40.41 37.68 -1.88
N PRO A 680 41.68 37.90 -2.27
CA PRO A 680 42.24 39.24 -2.42
C PRO A 680 41.43 40.16 -3.35
N SER A 681 40.74 39.63 -4.37
CA SER A 681 39.90 40.46 -5.26
C SER A 681 38.72 41.10 -4.52
N LEU A 682 38.23 40.45 -3.46
CA LEU A 682 37.08 40.87 -2.65
C LEU A 682 37.46 41.76 -1.46
N ALA A 683 38.75 42.06 -1.26
CA ALA A 683 39.24 42.75 -0.08
C ALA A 683 38.51 44.09 0.20
N LYS A 684 38.18 44.83 -0.85
CA LYS A 684 37.50 46.14 -0.74
C LYS A 684 36.07 46.05 -0.19
N LEU A 685 35.40 44.90 -0.32
CA LEU A 685 34.03 44.67 0.17
C LEU A 685 34.01 44.22 1.64
N MET A 686 35.11 43.63 2.13
CA MET A 686 35.18 43.03 3.47
C MET A 686 34.97 44.00 4.63
N PRO A 687 35.51 45.24 4.66
CA PRO A 687 35.29 46.17 5.77
C PRO A 687 33.81 46.42 6.06
N SER A 688 32.98 46.63 5.02
CA SER A 688 31.54 46.83 5.19
C SER A 688 30.81 45.58 5.71
N LEU A 689 31.28 44.39 5.35
CA LEU A 689 30.71 43.12 5.81
C LEU A 689 31.09 42.81 7.27
N LEU A 690 32.32 43.16 7.66
CA LEU A 690 32.77 43.08 9.04
C LEU A 690 31.95 44.02 9.94
N GLU A 691 31.51 45.17 9.42
CA GLU A 691 30.68 46.18 10.10
C GLU A 691 29.16 46.02 9.87
N ASP A 692 28.72 44.91 9.26
CA ASP A 692 27.32 44.72 8.92
C ASP A 692 26.41 44.77 10.16
N ARG A 693 25.17 45.24 10.01
CA ARG A 693 24.21 45.27 11.13
C ARG A 693 23.79 43.86 11.55
N ASN A 694 23.73 42.92 10.61
CA ASN A 694 23.35 41.55 10.86
C ASN A 694 24.51 40.75 11.48
N VAL A 695 24.22 40.11 12.63
CA VAL A 695 25.21 39.33 13.40
C VAL A 695 25.74 38.14 12.60
N THR A 696 24.90 37.49 11.78
CA THR A 696 25.28 36.33 10.97
C THR A 696 26.26 36.71 9.86
N THR A 697 26.01 37.82 9.16
CA THR A 697 26.95 38.36 8.15
C THR A 697 28.31 38.64 8.78
N ARG A 698 28.34 39.37 9.91
CA ARG A 698 29.60 39.67 10.62
C ARG A 698 30.33 38.40 11.06
N HIS A 699 29.59 37.41 11.57
CA HIS A 699 30.16 36.13 11.99
C HIS A 699 30.93 35.44 10.85
N TYR A 700 30.30 35.28 9.68
CA TYR A 700 30.95 34.65 8.53
C TYR A 700 32.06 35.53 7.93
N ALA A 701 31.90 36.86 7.94
CA ALA A 701 32.95 37.79 7.50
C ALA A 701 34.22 37.65 8.35
N VAL A 702 34.11 37.69 9.69
CA VAL A 702 35.23 37.50 10.61
C VAL A 702 35.86 36.12 10.44
N LYS A 703 35.05 35.07 10.26
CA LYS A 703 35.58 33.71 10.03
C LYS A 703 36.44 33.64 8.77
N THR A 704 35.99 34.28 7.70
CA THR A 704 36.64 34.30 6.39
C THR A 704 37.99 35.03 6.44
N MET A 705 38.15 36.00 7.35
CA MET A 705 39.44 36.69 7.57
C MET A 705 40.60 35.75 7.88
N CYS A 706 40.35 34.56 8.43
CA CYS A 706 41.38 33.56 8.69
C CYS A 706 42.05 33.01 7.42
N TYR A 707 41.44 33.22 6.24
CA TYR A 707 41.88 32.66 4.96
C TYR A 707 42.48 33.71 4.01
N PHE A 708 42.40 35.00 4.34
CA PHE A 708 43.07 36.06 3.60
C PHE A 708 44.59 35.95 3.74
N GLN A 709 45.29 35.76 2.62
CA GLN A 709 46.74 35.67 2.54
C GLN A 709 47.23 36.36 1.26
N ASN A 710 48.56 36.42 1.07
CA ASN A 710 49.20 36.92 -0.15
C ASN A 710 48.84 38.37 -0.54
N MET A 711 48.51 39.21 0.44
CA MET A 711 48.18 40.62 0.25
C MET A 711 49.30 41.55 0.71
N GLY A 712 49.52 42.65 0.00
CA GLY A 712 50.41 43.72 0.45
C GLY A 712 49.90 44.42 1.73
N VAL A 713 50.79 45.11 2.44
CA VAL A 713 50.44 45.85 3.68
C VAL A 713 49.32 46.86 3.45
N GLU A 714 49.36 47.60 2.33
CA GLU A 714 48.35 48.62 2.00
C GLU A 714 46.93 48.04 1.86
N ASP A 715 46.81 46.88 1.22
CA ASP A 715 45.50 46.24 1.00
C ASP A 715 45.01 45.47 2.22
N LEU A 716 45.92 44.87 3.01
CA LEU A 716 45.55 44.09 4.20
C LEU A 716 45.22 44.98 5.40
N LYS A 717 45.86 46.14 5.53
CA LYS A 717 45.73 47.03 6.69
C LYS A 717 44.27 47.44 6.98
N PRO A 718 43.44 47.90 6.01
CA PRO A 718 42.04 48.23 6.29
C PRO A 718 41.24 47.06 6.86
N LEU A 719 41.46 45.85 6.32
CA LEU A 719 40.78 44.63 6.77
C LEU A 719 41.26 44.22 8.17
N ALA A 720 42.56 44.36 8.43
CA ALA A 720 43.16 44.04 9.71
C ALA A 720 42.59 44.91 10.84
N TYR A 721 42.50 46.23 10.62
CA TYR A 721 41.89 47.14 11.59
C TYR A 721 40.37 46.93 11.73
N ALA A 722 39.64 46.67 10.64
CA ALA A 722 38.22 46.35 10.71
C ALA A 722 37.95 45.05 11.49
N THR A 723 38.81 44.03 11.31
CA THR A 723 38.77 42.78 12.09
C THR A 723 39.09 43.03 13.56
N LEU A 724 40.08 43.88 13.83
CA LEU A 724 40.49 44.22 15.19
C LEU A 724 39.37 44.93 15.98
N GLN A 725 38.57 45.78 15.31
CA GLN A 725 37.39 46.40 15.92
C GLN A 725 36.29 45.40 16.29
N ARG A 726 36.32 44.16 15.78
CA ARG A 726 35.36 43.10 16.15
C ARG A 726 35.71 42.38 17.45
N LEU A 727 36.87 42.69 18.06
CA LEU A 727 37.14 42.30 19.44
C LEU A 727 36.15 42.92 20.44
N ASP A 728 35.55 44.06 20.10
CA ASP A 728 34.52 44.74 20.89
C ASP A 728 33.08 44.46 20.39
N ASP A 729 32.88 43.42 19.57
CA ASP A 729 31.54 43.08 19.05
C ASP A 729 30.57 42.68 20.20
N PRO A 730 29.27 43.04 20.13
CA PRO A 730 28.28 42.59 21.10
C PRO A 730 28.20 41.05 21.25
N SER A 731 28.44 40.30 20.17
CA SER A 731 28.41 38.83 20.17
C SER A 731 29.73 38.23 20.65
N SER A 732 29.69 37.44 21.73
CA SER A 732 30.86 36.75 22.26
C SER A 732 31.53 35.83 21.24
N GLY A 733 30.74 35.11 20.43
CA GLY A 733 31.27 34.25 19.37
C GLY A 733 32.08 35.01 18.32
N ILE A 734 31.62 36.22 17.94
CA ILE A 734 32.36 37.07 17.00
C ILE A 734 33.66 37.57 17.62
N ARG A 735 33.66 37.97 18.90
CA ARG A 735 34.88 38.38 19.60
C ARG A 735 35.95 37.28 19.62
N LEU A 736 35.55 36.04 19.90
CA LEU A 736 36.45 34.87 19.88
C LEU A 736 37.06 34.65 18.49
N MET A 737 36.25 34.75 17.44
CA MET A 737 36.70 34.56 16.07
C MET A 737 37.58 35.71 15.60
N ALA A 738 37.27 36.96 15.99
CA ALA A 738 38.08 38.13 15.69
C ALA A 738 39.46 38.03 16.32
N ALA A 739 39.54 37.62 17.60
CA ALA A 739 40.80 37.37 18.27
C ALA A 739 41.63 36.28 17.57
N THR A 740 40.97 35.22 17.09
CA THR A 740 41.65 34.17 16.31
C THR A 740 42.13 34.69 14.95
N ALA A 741 41.29 35.45 14.24
CA ALA A 741 41.58 35.97 12.91
C ALA A 741 42.76 36.96 12.94
N VAL A 742 42.80 37.88 13.90
CA VAL A 742 43.89 38.86 14.08
C VAL A 742 45.26 38.17 14.19
N GLY A 743 45.35 37.03 14.87
CA GLY A 743 46.60 36.26 14.99
C GLY A 743 47.07 35.59 13.70
N LYS A 744 46.17 35.43 12.72
CA LYS A 744 46.44 34.74 11.46
C LYS A 744 46.80 35.67 10.30
N LEU A 745 46.49 36.96 10.40
CA LEU A 745 46.77 37.93 9.34
C LEU A 745 48.27 38.14 9.16
N LYS A 746 48.75 38.00 7.91
CA LYS A 746 50.16 38.19 7.54
C LYS A 746 50.24 38.90 6.19
N PRO A 747 50.85 40.10 6.11
CA PRO A 747 51.08 40.75 4.84
C PRO A 747 52.28 40.14 4.11
N VAL A 748 52.28 40.29 2.80
CA VAL A 748 53.45 40.09 1.94
C VAL A 748 54.14 41.44 1.77
N PHE A 749 55.41 41.49 2.13
CA PHE A 749 56.24 42.67 1.93
C PHE A 749 56.82 42.64 0.52
N LYS A 750 56.80 43.78 -0.18
CA LYS A 750 57.34 43.85 -1.54
C LYS A 750 58.86 43.60 -1.52
N ALA A 751 59.31 42.51 -2.13
CA ALA A 751 60.73 42.13 -2.12
C ALA A 751 61.55 42.70 -3.31
N ASP A 752 60.96 43.53 -4.17
CA ASP A 752 61.64 43.96 -5.39
C ASP A 752 62.78 44.95 -5.14
N THR A 753 63.92 44.61 -5.72
CA THR A 753 65.22 45.25 -5.60
C THR A 753 65.18 46.73 -6.02
N ASN A 754 65.12 47.64 -5.03
CA ASN A 754 65.67 49.01 -4.97
C ASN A 754 64.94 49.95 -4.00
N ALA A 755 64.05 49.44 -3.13
CA ALA A 755 63.31 50.27 -2.18
C ALA A 755 63.39 49.78 -0.72
N GLU A 756 64.58 49.69 -0.13
CA GLU A 756 64.76 49.39 1.31
C GLU A 756 63.92 50.32 2.22
N LYS A 757 63.71 51.57 1.79
CA LYS A 757 62.88 52.54 2.52
C LYS A 757 61.39 52.21 2.48
N GLU A 758 60.88 51.64 1.39
CA GLU A 758 59.47 51.28 1.26
C GLU A 758 59.15 50.02 2.06
N VAL A 759 60.02 49.01 2.01
CA VAL A 759 59.89 47.80 2.85
C VAL A 759 59.95 48.16 4.34
N LYS A 760 60.87 49.05 4.72
CA LYS A 760 60.97 49.53 6.10
C LYS A 760 59.70 50.29 6.54
N PHE A 761 59.14 51.12 5.67
CA PHE A 761 57.88 51.81 5.94
C PHE A 761 56.70 50.82 6.09
N GLU A 762 56.59 49.82 5.20
CA GLU A 762 55.57 48.77 5.28
C GLU A 762 55.69 47.96 6.58
N LEU A 763 56.93 47.64 7.02
CA LEU A 763 57.21 46.98 8.31
C LEU A 763 56.79 47.85 9.49
N GLU A 764 57.16 49.14 9.51
CA GLU A 764 56.77 50.08 10.58
C GLU A 764 55.24 50.23 10.68
N VAL A 765 54.55 50.30 9.54
CA VAL A 765 53.08 50.37 9.49
C VAL A 765 52.44 49.10 10.04
N TRP A 766 52.95 47.92 9.67
CA TRP A 766 52.42 46.65 10.18
C TRP A 766 52.74 46.44 11.66
N GLU A 767 53.95 46.79 12.11
CA GLU A 767 54.31 46.76 13.54
C GLU A 767 53.37 47.64 14.37
N ALA A 768 52.98 48.82 13.88
CA ALA A 768 52.00 49.67 14.56
C ALA A 768 50.64 48.97 14.74
N PHE A 769 50.19 48.21 13.73
CA PHE A 769 49.00 47.36 13.83
C PHE A 769 49.19 46.26 14.88
N ILE A 770 50.31 45.52 14.84
CA ILE A 770 50.60 44.43 15.78
C ILE A 770 50.64 44.94 17.23
N LYS A 771 51.31 46.06 17.48
CA LYS A 771 51.34 46.70 18.81
C LYS A 771 49.94 47.05 19.29
N ARG A 772 49.09 47.60 18.42
CA ARG A 772 47.69 47.92 18.74
C ARG A 772 46.85 46.66 18.99
N ALA A 773 47.07 45.60 18.23
CA ALA A 773 46.39 44.32 18.40
C ALA A 773 46.75 43.68 19.75
N MET A 774 48.04 43.66 20.11
CA MET A 774 48.51 43.18 21.42
C MET A 774 47.91 43.99 22.58
N ASP A 775 47.88 45.33 22.47
CA ASP A 775 47.27 46.20 23.49
C ASP A 775 45.79 45.82 23.76
N LEU A 776 45.01 45.57 22.70
CA LEU A 776 43.59 45.17 22.83
C LEU A 776 43.42 43.72 23.31
N LEU A 777 44.23 42.78 22.83
CA LEU A 777 44.17 41.39 23.28
C LEU A 777 44.53 41.26 24.77
N LEU A 778 45.49 42.06 25.25
CA LEU A 778 45.82 42.13 26.68
C LEU A 778 44.65 42.67 27.51
N LEU A 779 43.90 43.65 27.01
CA LEU A 779 42.65 44.09 27.64
C LEU A 779 41.61 42.97 27.70
N HIS A 780 41.44 42.20 26.61
CA HIS A 780 40.52 41.06 26.59
C HIS A 780 41.00 39.86 27.41
N TYR A 781 42.30 39.75 27.72
CA TYR A 781 42.81 38.76 28.67
C TYR A 781 42.30 39.02 30.10
N GLU A 782 42.10 40.28 30.48
CA GLU A 782 41.48 40.65 31.76
C GLU A 782 39.95 40.46 31.76
N SER A 783 39.35 40.05 30.64
CA SER A 783 37.91 39.79 30.55
C SER A 783 37.45 38.75 31.57
N PRO A 784 36.29 38.91 32.22
CA PRO A 784 35.70 37.88 33.07
C PRO A 784 35.26 36.63 32.27
N GLU A 785 35.13 36.73 30.95
CA GLU A 785 34.75 35.62 30.07
C GLU A 785 35.93 34.66 29.83
N LYS A 786 35.83 33.45 30.39
CA LYS A 786 36.90 32.45 30.32
C LYS A 786 37.34 32.10 28.90
N GLU A 787 36.39 31.98 27.97
CA GLU A 787 36.69 31.62 26.57
C GLU A 787 37.42 32.74 25.84
N VAL A 788 37.01 34.01 26.05
CA VAL A 788 37.67 35.17 25.44
C VAL A 788 39.09 35.31 25.97
N ARG A 789 39.29 35.11 27.28
CA ARG A 789 40.64 35.09 27.88
C ARG A 789 41.52 34.02 27.26
N ALA A 790 41.00 32.80 27.11
CA ALA A 790 41.76 31.66 26.57
C ALA A 790 42.17 31.88 25.10
N VAL A 791 41.27 32.43 24.27
CA VAL A 791 41.60 32.75 22.87
C VAL A 791 42.57 33.93 22.80
N ALA A 792 42.38 34.97 23.62
CA ALA A 792 43.31 36.10 23.69
C ALA A 792 44.73 35.66 24.08
N GLU A 793 44.88 34.79 25.08
CA GLU A 793 46.18 34.18 25.47
C GLU A 793 46.81 33.40 24.31
N ARG A 794 46.02 32.59 23.59
CA ARG A 794 46.51 31.83 22.43
C ARG A 794 46.96 32.75 21.30
N THR A 795 46.21 33.78 20.98
CA THR A 795 46.56 34.76 19.94
C THR A 795 47.79 35.57 20.35
N LEU A 796 47.88 36.00 21.61
CA LEU A 796 49.05 36.68 22.15
C LEU A 796 50.29 35.80 22.07
N LYS A 797 50.18 34.48 22.35
CA LYS A 797 51.28 33.53 22.15
C LYS A 797 51.78 33.52 20.70
N GLN A 798 50.87 33.50 19.74
CA GLN A 798 51.20 33.50 18.31
C GLN A 798 51.89 34.82 17.89
N LEU A 799 51.32 35.96 18.30
CA LEU A 799 51.87 37.28 17.97
C LEU A 799 53.20 37.54 18.68
N ALA A 800 53.37 37.12 19.93
CA ALA A 800 54.62 37.26 20.68
C ALA A 800 55.76 36.44 20.06
N LYS A 801 55.45 35.23 19.58
CA LYS A 801 56.42 34.40 18.84
C LYS A 801 56.82 35.03 17.50
N ALA A 802 55.89 35.66 16.81
CA ALA A 802 56.14 36.28 15.50
C ALA A 802 56.80 37.67 15.60
N HIS A 803 56.53 38.42 16.68
CA HIS A 803 56.97 39.80 16.87
C HIS A 803 57.49 40.02 18.32
N PRO A 804 58.65 39.44 18.68
CA PRO A 804 59.16 39.44 20.07
C PRO A 804 59.46 40.85 20.60
N ASP A 805 60.02 41.73 19.76
CA ASP A 805 60.34 43.10 20.17
C ASP A 805 59.08 43.92 20.47
N CYS A 806 58.03 43.73 19.67
CA CYS A 806 56.72 44.32 19.93
C CYS A 806 56.13 43.77 21.24
N TRP A 807 56.27 42.47 21.50
CA TRP A 807 55.77 41.85 22.73
C TRP A 807 56.43 42.42 23.98
N GLU A 808 57.76 42.55 24.00
CA GLU A 808 58.48 43.11 25.15
C GLU A 808 58.02 44.55 25.42
N GLU A 809 57.94 45.38 24.39
CA GLU A 809 57.48 46.77 24.50
C GLU A 809 56.03 46.87 25.01
N ARG A 810 55.14 46.00 24.52
CA ARG A 810 53.72 46.00 24.91
C ARG A 810 53.49 45.43 26.31
N TYR A 811 54.24 44.41 26.72
CA TYR A 811 54.20 43.89 28.08
C TYR A 811 54.58 44.96 29.11
N GLN A 812 55.70 45.65 28.92
CA GLN A 812 56.15 46.70 29.84
C GLN A 812 55.10 47.82 29.97
N ARG A 813 54.46 48.19 28.86
CA ARG A 813 53.37 49.17 28.83
C ARG A 813 52.14 48.66 29.60
N ALA A 814 51.73 47.42 29.36
CA ALA A 814 50.55 46.83 29.99
C ALA A 814 50.74 46.61 31.51
N LEU A 815 51.96 46.28 31.96
CA LEU A 815 52.30 46.11 33.38
C LEU A 815 51.98 47.36 34.22
N ALA A 816 52.07 48.55 33.60
CA ALA A 816 51.74 49.81 34.24
C ALA A 816 50.22 50.09 34.34
N MET A 817 49.38 49.36 33.58
CA MET A 817 47.96 49.67 33.37
C MET A 817 46.98 48.56 33.81
N VAL A 818 47.44 47.30 33.87
CA VAL A 818 46.66 46.10 34.19
C VAL A 818 46.31 46.03 35.69
N GLN A 819 45.11 45.54 36.00
CA GLN A 819 44.63 45.39 37.39
C GLN A 819 45.21 44.14 38.06
N GLN A 820 45.36 43.04 37.31
CA GLN A 820 45.83 41.74 37.80
C GLN A 820 47.29 41.47 37.42
N LYS A 821 48.22 42.20 38.05
CA LYS A 821 49.67 42.15 37.74
C LYS A 821 50.27 40.74 37.81
N ASP A 822 49.83 39.92 38.77
CA ASP A 822 50.31 38.54 38.93
C ASP A 822 49.93 37.66 37.73
N GLN A 823 48.70 37.78 37.22
CA GLN A 823 48.25 37.01 36.06
C GLN A 823 48.95 37.44 34.76
N LEU A 824 49.24 38.73 34.61
CA LEU A 824 50.03 39.22 33.48
C LEU A 824 51.50 38.76 33.57
N GLY A 825 52.07 38.75 34.78
CA GLY A 825 53.41 38.20 35.03
C GLY A 825 53.50 36.72 34.69
N ASP A 826 52.50 35.93 35.07
CA ASP A 826 52.38 34.52 34.71
C ASP A 826 52.23 34.32 33.19
N LEU A 827 51.40 35.15 32.53
CA LEU A 827 51.27 35.14 31.07
C LEU A 827 52.60 35.47 30.39
N TYR A 828 53.30 36.50 30.84
CA TYR A 828 54.61 36.88 30.29
C TYR A 828 55.66 35.80 30.49
N ALA A 829 55.73 35.17 31.67
CA ALA A 829 56.58 34.02 31.89
C ALA A 829 56.24 32.88 30.92
N LYS A 830 54.96 32.55 30.74
CA LYS A 830 54.51 31.50 29.81
C LYS A 830 54.84 31.79 28.34
N LEU A 831 54.76 33.05 27.91
CA LEU A 831 54.93 33.43 26.49
C LEU A 831 56.37 33.78 26.13
N SER A 832 57.20 34.18 27.10
CA SER A 832 58.61 34.56 26.90
C SER A 832 59.58 33.39 27.13
N ILE A 833 59.13 32.26 27.68
CA ILE A 833 59.91 31.01 27.72
C ILE A 833 59.88 30.38 26.32
N GLN A 834 61.05 30.23 25.70
CA GLN A 834 61.23 29.40 24.51
C GLN A 834 60.85 27.94 24.82
N THR A 835 59.58 27.56 24.64
CA THR A 835 59.24 26.14 24.52
C THR A 835 59.85 25.61 23.24
N CYS A 836 61.01 24.95 23.42
CA CYS A 836 61.63 24.04 22.48
C CYS A 836 60.70 22.83 22.30
N GLU A 837 59.62 22.99 21.53
CA GLU A 837 58.82 21.86 21.04
C GLU A 837 59.21 21.64 19.58
N LYS A 838 59.94 20.54 19.35
CA LYS A 838 60.09 19.91 18.03
C LYS A 838 58.73 19.32 17.65
N GLU A 839 58.19 19.70 16.50
CA GLU A 839 57.09 18.99 15.85
C GLU A 839 57.67 18.20 14.68
N ASP A 840 57.42 16.89 14.69
CA ASP A 840 57.40 16.00 13.52
C ASP A 840 56.07 16.20 12.76
#